data_AF-A0A951AA47-F1
#
_entry.id   AF-A0A951AA47-F1
#
_cell.length_a   1.000
_cell.length_b   1.000
_cell.length_c   1.000
_cell.angle_alpha   90.00
_cell.angle_beta   90.00
_cell.angle_gamma   90.00
#
_symmetry.space_group_name_H-M   'P 1'
#
loop_
_entity.id
_entity.type
_entity.pdbx_description
1 polymer ?
#
loop_
_entity_poly.entity_id
_entity_poly.type
_entity_poly.pdbx_seq_one_letter_code
_entity_poly.pdbx_strand_id
1 'polypeptide(L)'
;YVVTKMPRFTFEKFPGAEPLLSTSMKSVGEAMAIGRSFAESVQKALRSMETGLDGFDEVAVPGFESAGKEGVKAALAKPSPDRLLLIAQAYRHGLTTAEIHAACHYESWFLDRIREIVETEERVRRDGLPDDPTAFLRLKQMGFSDSRLARLSGITADQVTALRHRLGLHPVYKRIDTCAAEFASLTPYMYSCYEGDGIEPPECEADPSNREKVIILGGGPNRIGQGIEFDYCCVHAAYSLREAGIETIMVNCNPETVSTDYDTSDRLYFEPLTTEDVIEIVRVEQQRGNLLGLIVQFGGQTPLNLAKALERAEVPILGTSPDAIDLAEDRERFQKLLRSLVLKQPENGTAYSAEEAGAIAQRIGYPVVIRPSYVLGGRAMEIVHDTEALNRYIRRAVVVSGSSPVLIDRYLQNAIEVDVDAVGDGEEVYVAGIMEHIEEAGIHSGDSACSLPPYSLDRDTIAEIERQTVALARALNVIGLMNVQFAVQNGEVNVLEVNPRASRTVPFVAKATGVPIAKIAARVMTGEKLARLLPRAQREKARHQAHVAVKEAVFPFARFPGVDLILGPEMKSTGEVMGIDADFGRAFAKSQLGSGTELPLSGCVFVSVRDQDKEALVEPCRQLVGWGFNLVATRGTARKLEEDGLPVTPVNKVQEGRPDIVDKMRSGGVQLVFNTTEGAQAISDSFSLRRTALTHNIPYYTTVAGARAAVQAIGALRRGCLEVAPLQSYLSSPVSLSR
;
A
#
# COMPACT_ATOMS: atom_id res chain seq x y z
N TYR A 1 14.57 -27.82 9.26
CA TYR A 1 13.49 -27.21 8.46
C TYR A 1 14.04 -26.72 7.13
N VAL A 2 13.17 -26.36 6.20
CA VAL A 2 13.47 -25.70 4.92
C VAL A 2 12.81 -24.32 4.95
N VAL A 3 13.53 -23.31 4.49
CA VAL A 3 13.02 -21.94 4.35
C VAL A 3 12.85 -21.65 2.86
N THR A 4 11.72 -21.06 2.49
CA THR A 4 11.44 -20.62 1.11
C THR A 4 11.07 -19.16 1.11
N LYS A 5 11.80 -18.37 0.33
CA LYS A 5 11.51 -16.97 0.04
C LYS A 5 10.89 -16.86 -1.34
N MET A 6 9.87 -16.03 -1.49
CA MET A 6 9.25 -15.72 -2.78
C MET A 6 9.10 -14.20 -2.98
N PRO A 7 9.61 -13.63 -4.09
CA PRO A 7 9.54 -12.20 -4.35
C PRO A 7 8.14 -11.76 -4.79
N ARG A 8 7.68 -10.61 -4.27
CA ARG A 8 6.39 -9.97 -4.60
C ARG A 8 6.60 -8.92 -5.69
N PHE A 9 5.78 -8.96 -6.74
CA PHE A 9 5.82 -8.03 -7.87
C PHE A 9 4.49 -7.29 -8.02
N THR A 10 4.49 -6.10 -8.61
CA THR A 10 3.27 -5.31 -8.88
C THR A 10 3.23 -4.80 -10.32
N PHE A 11 3.45 -5.68 -11.30
CA PHE A 11 3.45 -5.31 -12.73
C PHE A 11 2.11 -4.78 -13.21
N GLU A 12 1.01 -5.14 -12.56
CA GLU A 12 -0.34 -4.65 -12.85
C GLU A 12 -0.45 -3.12 -12.72
N LYS A 13 0.39 -2.48 -11.89
CA LYS A 13 0.47 -1.02 -11.74
C LYS A 13 1.30 -0.32 -12.82
N PHE A 14 1.96 -1.12 -13.66
CA PHE A 14 2.93 -0.68 -14.66
C PHE A 14 2.63 -1.32 -16.02
N PRO A 15 1.46 -1.05 -16.65
CA PRO A 15 1.01 -1.74 -17.86
C PRO A 15 1.95 -1.57 -19.08
N GLY A 16 2.80 -0.53 -19.09
CA GLY A 16 3.82 -0.33 -20.11
C GLY A 16 5.10 -1.15 -19.90
N ALA A 17 5.26 -1.81 -18.75
CA ALA A 17 6.40 -2.67 -18.44
C ALA A 17 6.08 -4.13 -18.73
N GLU A 18 6.94 -4.78 -19.52
CA GLU A 18 6.85 -6.22 -19.69
C GLU A 18 7.20 -6.95 -18.36
N PRO A 19 6.39 -7.94 -17.95
CA PRO A 19 6.59 -8.73 -16.72
C PRO A 19 7.70 -9.78 -16.91
N LEU A 20 8.84 -9.34 -17.45
CA LEU A 20 10.03 -10.16 -17.64
C LEU A 20 11.07 -9.87 -16.55
N LEU A 21 11.52 -10.95 -15.89
CA LEU A 21 12.55 -10.94 -14.86
C LEU A 21 13.94 -11.01 -15.52
N SER A 22 14.86 -10.20 -15.01
CA SER A 22 16.24 -10.12 -15.49
C SER A 22 17.20 -9.91 -14.31
N THR A 23 18.44 -9.53 -14.58
CA THR A 23 19.44 -9.18 -13.55
C THR A 23 19.09 -7.88 -12.80
N SER A 24 18.18 -7.05 -13.32
CA SER A 24 17.69 -5.86 -12.63
C SER A 24 16.43 -6.20 -11.84
N MET A 25 16.48 -6.00 -10.52
CA MET A 25 15.34 -6.26 -9.63
C MET A 25 14.13 -5.39 -10.00
N LYS A 26 12.96 -6.03 -10.00
CA LYS A 26 11.63 -5.42 -10.20
C LYS A 26 10.60 -5.83 -9.13
N SER A 27 11.01 -6.67 -8.18
CA SER A 27 10.18 -7.01 -7.01
C SER A 27 10.09 -5.81 -6.07
N VAL A 28 8.95 -5.70 -5.39
CA VAL A 28 8.63 -4.61 -4.45
C VAL A 28 8.58 -5.07 -2.99
N GLY A 29 8.78 -6.36 -2.76
CA GLY A 29 8.89 -6.99 -1.45
C GLY A 29 9.04 -8.51 -1.59
N GLU A 30 8.87 -9.23 -0.50
CA GLU A 30 9.03 -10.69 -0.46
C GLU A 30 8.29 -11.31 0.73
N ALA A 31 7.83 -12.55 0.54
CA ALA A 31 7.32 -13.40 1.60
C ALA A 31 8.34 -14.48 1.89
N MET A 32 8.41 -14.91 3.15
CA MET A 32 9.17 -16.07 3.58
C MET A 32 8.23 -17.07 4.27
N ALA A 33 8.55 -18.35 4.13
CA ALA A 33 7.86 -19.40 4.86
C ALA A 33 8.85 -20.48 5.29
N ILE A 34 8.45 -21.24 6.31
CA ILE A 34 9.25 -22.29 6.91
C ILE A 34 8.39 -23.55 7.00
N GLY A 35 8.93 -24.67 6.53
CA GLY A 35 8.32 -26.00 6.64
C GLY A 35 9.37 -27.06 6.98
N ARG A 36 8.93 -28.25 7.36
CA ARG A 36 9.81 -29.41 7.60
C ARG A 36 10.27 -30.06 6.30
N SER A 37 9.54 -29.83 5.21
CA SER A 37 9.89 -30.27 3.86
C SER A 37 9.86 -29.10 2.86
N PHE A 38 10.47 -29.30 1.69
CA PHE A 38 10.35 -28.33 0.60
C PHE A 38 8.90 -28.14 0.14
N ALA A 39 8.13 -29.22 0.03
CA ALA A 39 6.72 -29.15 -0.37
C ALA A 39 5.92 -28.27 0.61
N GLU A 40 6.13 -28.47 1.91
CA GLU A 40 5.46 -27.67 2.94
C GLU A 40 5.85 -26.20 2.86
N SER A 41 7.17 -25.94 2.81
CA SER A 41 7.73 -24.59 2.78
C SER A 41 7.30 -23.80 1.54
N VAL A 42 7.32 -24.41 0.34
CA VAL A 42 6.96 -23.71 -0.91
C VAL A 42 5.46 -23.42 -1.00
N GLN A 43 4.60 -24.32 -0.54
CA GLN A 43 3.15 -24.07 -0.53
C GLN A 43 2.75 -23.02 0.51
N LYS A 44 3.43 -22.97 1.66
CA LYS A 44 3.31 -21.86 2.61
C LYS A 44 3.76 -20.55 1.99
N ALA A 45 4.91 -20.52 1.32
CA ALA A 45 5.41 -19.31 0.65
C ALA A 45 4.43 -18.79 -0.41
N LEU A 46 3.85 -19.67 -1.23
CA LEU A 46 2.86 -19.32 -2.26
C LEU A 46 1.63 -18.61 -1.68
N ARG A 47 1.05 -19.15 -0.60
CA ARG A 47 -0.12 -18.53 0.04
C ARG A 47 0.21 -17.30 0.89
N SER A 48 1.46 -17.12 1.31
CA SER A 48 1.94 -15.89 1.96
C SER A 48 2.11 -14.70 1.00
N MET A 49 1.98 -14.89 -0.32
CA MET A 49 2.27 -13.84 -1.30
C MET A 49 1.23 -12.71 -1.38
N GLU A 50 0.07 -12.88 -0.74
CA GLU A 50 -1.04 -11.90 -0.81
C GLU A 50 -1.44 -11.58 -2.26
N THR A 51 -1.50 -12.63 -3.08
CA THR A 51 -1.91 -12.61 -4.50
C THR A 51 -3.18 -13.44 -4.75
N GLY A 52 -3.77 -14.03 -3.71
CA GLY A 52 -4.94 -14.90 -3.81
C GLY A 52 -4.62 -16.36 -4.18
N LEU A 53 -3.35 -16.74 -4.11
CA LEU A 53 -2.91 -18.12 -4.29
C LEU A 53 -3.17 -18.93 -3.03
N ASP A 54 -3.68 -20.14 -3.20
CA ASP A 54 -3.91 -21.11 -2.13
C ASP A 54 -2.87 -22.25 -2.17
N GLY A 55 -2.06 -22.30 -3.22
CA GLY A 55 -0.98 -23.26 -3.44
C GLY A 55 -0.47 -23.16 -4.88
N PHE A 56 -0.28 -24.30 -5.55
CA PHE A 56 0.04 -24.33 -6.97
C PHE A 56 -1.23 -24.14 -7.82
N ASP A 57 -1.86 -22.98 -7.77
CA ASP A 57 -3.08 -22.70 -8.53
C ASP A 57 -2.91 -22.87 -10.05
N GLU A 58 -3.99 -23.23 -10.73
CA GLU A 58 -4.03 -23.32 -12.18
C GLU A 58 -3.95 -21.93 -12.82
N VAL A 59 -2.96 -21.75 -13.70
CA VAL A 59 -2.80 -20.54 -14.52
C VAL A 59 -2.93 -20.87 -16.01
N ALA A 60 -3.44 -19.92 -16.80
CA ALA A 60 -3.43 -20.05 -18.25
C ALA A 60 -1.98 -19.99 -18.78
N VAL A 61 -1.61 -20.90 -19.67
CA VAL A 61 -0.26 -20.91 -20.27
C VAL A 61 -0.30 -20.19 -21.62
N PRO A 62 0.39 -19.05 -21.78
CA PRO A 62 0.45 -18.35 -23.06
C PRO A 62 0.98 -19.25 -24.18
N GLY A 63 0.24 -19.35 -25.29
CA GLY A 63 0.63 -20.13 -26.47
C GLY A 63 0.30 -21.63 -26.41
N PHE A 64 -0.28 -22.14 -25.32
CA PHE A 64 -0.71 -23.54 -25.25
C PHE A 64 -1.79 -23.88 -26.28
N GLU A 65 -2.82 -23.03 -26.41
CA GLU A 65 -3.90 -23.27 -27.39
C GLU A 65 -3.41 -23.31 -28.84
N SER A 66 -2.37 -22.54 -29.16
CA SER A 66 -1.81 -22.46 -30.51
C SER A 66 -0.77 -23.54 -30.83
N ALA A 67 0.03 -23.96 -29.84
CA ALA A 67 1.24 -24.75 -30.08
C ALA A 67 1.43 -25.93 -29.10
N GLY A 68 0.43 -26.23 -28.28
CA GLY A 68 0.46 -27.33 -27.31
C GLY A 68 1.68 -27.26 -26.39
N LYS A 69 2.38 -28.39 -26.22
CA LYS A 69 3.55 -28.50 -25.34
C LYS A 69 4.70 -27.57 -25.73
N GLU A 70 4.88 -27.25 -27.01
CA GLU A 70 5.92 -26.32 -27.46
C GLU A 70 5.61 -24.88 -27.03
N GLY A 71 4.34 -24.50 -26.99
CA GLY A 71 3.90 -23.23 -26.39
C GLY A 71 4.26 -23.14 -24.90
N VAL A 72 4.06 -24.23 -24.15
CA VAL A 72 4.43 -24.32 -22.73
C VAL A 72 5.94 -24.16 -22.54
N LYS A 73 6.76 -24.85 -23.34
CA LYS A 73 8.24 -24.72 -23.29
C LYS A 73 8.68 -23.29 -23.59
N ALA A 74 8.07 -22.64 -24.58
CA ALA A 74 8.37 -21.25 -24.93
C ALA A 74 7.99 -20.26 -23.80
N ALA A 75 6.89 -20.52 -23.09
CA ALA A 75 6.51 -19.72 -21.91
C ALA A 75 7.47 -19.94 -20.75
N LEU A 76 7.84 -21.19 -20.45
CA LEU A 76 8.81 -21.55 -19.40
C LEU A 76 10.19 -20.94 -19.63
N ALA A 77 10.63 -20.85 -20.89
CA ALA A 77 11.91 -20.25 -21.25
C ALA A 77 12.01 -18.77 -20.87
N LYS A 78 10.88 -18.06 -20.70
CA LYS A 78 10.84 -16.62 -20.40
C LYS A 78 10.82 -16.32 -18.89
N PRO A 79 11.77 -15.51 -18.40
CA PRO A 79 11.77 -14.80 -17.13
C PRO A 79 10.44 -14.37 -16.51
N SER A 80 9.57 -15.14 -15.84
CA SER A 80 8.27 -14.56 -15.38
C SER A 80 8.00 -14.72 -13.88
N PRO A 81 7.25 -13.79 -13.25
CA PRO A 81 6.78 -13.94 -11.87
C PRO A 81 6.06 -15.27 -11.60
N ASP A 82 5.18 -15.67 -12.52
CA ASP A 82 4.33 -16.85 -12.37
C ASP A 82 5.01 -18.15 -12.83
N ARG A 83 6.32 -18.12 -13.12
CA ARG A 83 7.03 -19.26 -13.71
C ARG A 83 6.90 -20.53 -12.87
N LEU A 84 6.83 -20.42 -11.53
CA LEU A 84 6.64 -21.57 -10.66
C LEU A 84 5.27 -22.24 -10.87
N LEU A 85 4.22 -21.44 -11.08
CA LEU A 85 2.87 -21.94 -11.43
C LEU A 85 2.86 -22.53 -12.85
N LEU A 86 3.58 -21.92 -13.78
CA LEU A 86 3.76 -22.47 -15.14
C LEU A 86 4.46 -23.83 -15.14
N ILE A 87 5.41 -24.06 -14.22
CA ILE A 87 6.06 -25.37 -14.05
C ILE A 87 5.03 -26.42 -13.60
N ALA A 88 4.19 -26.10 -12.62
CA ALA A 88 3.12 -27.02 -12.21
C ALA A 88 2.14 -27.29 -13.37
N GLN A 89 1.76 -26.27 -14.14
CA GLN A 89 0.93 -26.46 -15.32
C GLN A 89 1.58 -27.29 -16.41
N ALA A 90 2.90 -27.19 -16.59
CA ALA A 90 3.63 -28.02 -17.54
C ALA A 90 3.52 -29.51 -17.18
N TYR A 91 3.58 -29.86 -15.89
CA TYR A 91 3.31 -31.23 -15.45
C TYR A 91 1.86 -31.65 -15.71
N ARG A 92 0.87 -30.79 -15.45
CA ARG A 92 -0.55 -31.06 -15.77
C ARG A 92 -0.79 -31.26 -17.27
N HIS A 93 0.01 -30.61 -18.13
CA HIS A 93 0.01 -30.81 -19.58
C HIS A 93 0.91 -31.97 -20.06
N GLY A 94 1.48 -32.75 -19.13
CA GLY A 94 2.22 -33.98 -19.41
C GLY A 94 3.63 -33.76 -19.97
N LEU A 95 4.30 -32.65 -19.63
CA LEU A 95 5.74 -32.49 -19.88
C LEU A 95 6.55 -33.29 -18.85
N THR A 96 7.71 -33.77 -19.28
CA THR A 96 8.66 -34.48 -18.41
C THR A 96 9.56 -33.51 -17.64
N THR A 97 10.13 -33.95 -16.51
CA THR A 97 11.12 -33.15 -15.75
C THR A 97 12.29 -32.70 -16.64
N ALA A 98 12.76 -33.57 -17.54
CA ALA A 98 13.85 -33.24 -18.46
C ALA A 98 13.48 -32.12 -19.44
N GLU A 99 12.25 -32.11 -19.97
CA GLU A 99 11.76 -31.05 -20.86
C GLU A 99 11.61 -29.71 -20.12
N ILE A 100 11.08 -29.74 -18.90
CA ILE A 100 10.92 -28.53 -18.07
C ILE A 100 12.29 -27.97 -17.67
N HIS A 101 13.21 -28.83 -17.24
CA HIS A 101 14.59 -28.46 -16.93
C HIS A 101 15.28 -27.84 -18.13
N ALA A 102 15.18 -28.45 -19.31
CA ALA A 102 15.76 -27.91 -20.54
C ALA A 102 15.21 -26.53 -20.90
N ALA A 103 13.93 -26.26 -20.60
CA ALA A 103 13.28 -24.98 -20.92
C ALA A 103 13.64 -23.85 -19.93
N CYS A 104 13.68 -24.13 -18.62
CA CYS A 104 13.81 -23.07 -17.59
C CYS A 104 15.04 -23.17 -16.69
N HIS A 105 15.82 -24.24 -16.80
CA HIS A 105 17.04 -24.51 -16.04
C HIS A 105 16.87 -24.62 -14.51
N TYR A 106 15.64 -24.78 -14.01
CA TYR A 106 15.40 -25.13 -12.61
C TYR A 106 15.98 -26.52 -12.34
N GLU A 107 16.67 -26.68 -11.20
CA GLU A 107 17.30 -27.94 -10.82
C GLU A 107 16.26 -29.07 -10.69
N SER A 108 16.61 -30.28 -11.13
CA SER A 108 15.68 -31.40 -11.28
C SER A 108 15.07 -31.83 -9.94
N TRP A 109 15.78 -31.70 -8.83
CA TRP A 109 15.27 -32.01 -7.49
C TRP A 109 14.04 -31.16 -7.14
N PHE A 110 14.09 -29.85 -7.40
CA PHE A 110 12.93 -28.97 -7.14
C PHE A 110 11.76 -29.32 -8.05
N LEU A 111 12.06 -29.59 -9.33
CA LEU A 111 11.06 -29.97 -10.32
C LEU A 111 10.35 -31.28 -9.93
N ASP A 112 11.09 -32.29 -9.50
CA ASP A 112 10.52 -33.56 -9.04
C ASP A 112 9.66 -33.40 -7.78
N ARG A 113 10.04 -32.52 -6.84
CA ARG A 113 9.19 -32.19 -5.69
C ARG A 113 7.89 -31.49 -6.12
N ILE A 114 7.93 -30.60 -7.11
CA ILE A 114 6.72 -29.97 -7.65
C ILE A 114 5.85 -31.00 -8.38
N ARG A 115 6.46 -31.94 -9.11
CA ARG A 115 5.74 -33.05 -9.75
C ARG A 115 4.94 -33.87 -8.73
N GLU A 116 5.55 -34.24 -7.60
CA GLU A 116 4.88 -34.99 -6.53
C GLU A 116 3.67 -34.26 -5.95
N ILE A 117 3.76 -32.92 -5.83
CA ILE A 117 2.64 -32.08 -5.40
C ILE A 117 1.52 -32.17 -6.44
N VAL A 118 1.82 -31.95 -7.73
CA VAL A 118 0.84 -32.02 -8.82
C VAL A 118 0.20 -33.40 -8.93
N GLU A 119 0.97 -34.48 -8.83
CA GLU A 119 0.44 -35.86 -8.82
C GLU A 119 -0.51 -36.10 -7.63
N THR A 120 -0.22 -35.49 -6.48
CA THR A 120 -1.08 -35.55 -5.30
C THR A 120 -2.36 -34.73 -5.49
N GLU A 121 -2.28 -33.57 -6.14
CA GLU A 121 -3.48 -32.79 -6.49
C GLU A 121 -4.43 -33.58 -7.40
N GLU A 122 -3.89 -34.25 -8.42
CA GLU A 122 -4.70 -35.07 -9.34
C GLU A 122 -5.32 -36.28 -8.64
N ARG A 123 -4.64 -36.86 -7.65
CA ARG A 123 -5.23 -37.90 -6.78
C ARG A 123 -6.40 -37.35 -5.98
N VAL A 124 -6.26 -36.19 -5.34
CA VAL A 124 -7.36 -35.56 -4.57
C VAL A 124 -8.53 -35.20 -5.49
N ARG A 125 -8.27 -34.76 -6.72
CA ARG A 125 -9.30 -34.48 -7.73
C ARG A 125 -10.09 -35.72 -8.12
N ARG A 126 -9.40 -36.85 -8.30
CA ARG A 126 -10.00 -38.10 -8.76
C ARG A 126 -10.72 -38.83 -7.63
N ASP A 127 -10.09 -38.92 -6.46
CA ASP A 127 -10.51 -39.81 -5.37
C ASP A 127 -11.24 -39.04 -4.25
N GLY A 128 -11.20 -37.70 -4.26
CA GLY A 128 -11.69 -36.87 -3.16
C GLY A 128 -10.69 -36.76 -2.00
N LEU A 129 -11.14 -36.21 -0.88
CA LEU A 129 -10.34 -36.14 0.34
C LEU A 129 -10.40 -37.47 1.10
N PRO A 130 -9.26 -37.95 1.62
CA PRO A 130 -9.26 -39.14 2.46
C PRO A 130 -10.03 -38.91 3.76
N ASP A 131 -10.69 -39.94 4.25
CA ASP A 131 -11.34 -39.99 5.56
C ASP A 131 -10.44 -40.61 6.65
N ASP A 132 -9.31 -41.19 6.26
CA ASP A 132 -8.27 -41.72 7.15
C ASP A 132 -7.35 -40.59 7.68
N PRO A 133 -7.15 -40.48 9.01
CA PRO A 133 -6.27 -39.48 9.61
C PRO A 133 -4.84 -39.49 9.06
N THR A 134 -4.26 -40.67 8.81
CA THR A 134 -2.86 -40.78 8.35
C THR A 134 -2.71 -40.29 6.92
N ALA A 135 -3.64 -40.67 6.04
CA ALA A 135 -3.65 -40.21 4.65
C ALA A 135 -3.91 -38.70 4.57
N PHE A 136 -4.81 -38.15 5.39
CA PHE A 136 -5.06 -36.71 5.43
C PHE A 136 -3.86 -35.94 6.01
N LEU A 137 -3.21 -36.46 7.06
CA LEU A 137 -1.99 -35.89 7.64
C LEU A 137 -0.90 -35.76 6.58
N ARG A 138 -0.71 -36.74 5.70
CA ARG A 138 0.27 -36.67 4.60
C ARG A 138 0.00 -35.51 3.63
N LEU A 139 -1.26 -35.18 3.37
CA LEU A 139 -1.59 -33.99 2.57
C LEU A 139 -1.13 -32.71 3.29
N LYS A 140 -1.42 -32.61 4.59
CA LYS A 140 -1.03 -31.44 5.38
C LYS A 140 0.49 -31.34 5.56
N GLN A 141 1.21 -32.46 5.69
CA GLN A 141 2.69 -32.55 5.70
C GLN A 141 3.34 -32.07 4.40
N MET A 142 2.62 -32.15 3.28
CA MET A 142 3.06 -31.56 2.01
C MET A 142 2.78 -30.06 1.93
N GLY A 143 2.09 -29.46 2.90
CA GLY A 143 1.76 -28.03 2.95
C GLY A 143 0.47 -27.61 2.28
N PHE A 144 -0.38 -28.55 1.87
CA PHE A 144 -1.65 -28.22 1.24
C PHE A 144 -2.54 -27.42 2.21
N SER A 145 -2.99 -26.24 1.76
CA SER A 145 -3.98 -25.46 2.49
C SER A 145 -5.37 -26.10 2.41
N ASP A 146 -6.20 -25.82 3.40
CA ASP A 146 -7.60 -26.27 3.42
C ASP A 146 -8.36 -25.68 2.22
N SER A 147 -8.03 -24.44 1.79
CA SER A 147 -8.59 -23.82 0.59
C SER A 147 -8.17 -24.54 -0.71
N ARG A 148 -6.90 -24.95 -0.85
CA ARG A 148 -6.46 -25.70 -2.04
C ARG A 148 -7.13 -27.07 -2.11
N LEU A 149 -7.19 -27.78 -0.98
CA LEU A 149 -7.89 -29.06 -0.88
C LEU A 149 -9.38 -28.95 -1.21
N ALA A 150 -10.02 -27.86 -0.77
CA ALA A 150 -11.42 -27.56 -1.08
C ALA A 150 -11.65 -27.39 -2.59
N ARG A 151 -10.81 -26.58 -3.26
CA ARG A 151 -10.88 -26.39 -4.73
C ARG A 151 -10.68 -27.70 -5.50
N LEU A 152 -9.74 -28.54 -5.05
CA LEU A 152 -9.43 -29.80 -5.72
C LEU A 152 -10.54 -30.85 -5.57
N SER A 153 -11.19 -30.90 -4.40
CA SER A 153 -12.23 -31.88 -4.09
C SER A 153 -13.66 -31.37 -4.38
N GLY A 154 -13.83 -30.11 -4.77
CA GLY A 154 -15.13 -29.52 -5.09
C GLY A 154 -16.01 -29.22 -3.88
N ILE A 155 -15.41 -29.05 -2.70
CA ILE A 155 -16.11 -28.69 -1.45
C ILE A 155 -15.65 -27.30 -0.95
N THR A 156 -16.17 -26.83 0.17
CA THR A 156 -15.78 -25.54 0.78
C THR A 156 -14.61 -25.69 1.75
N ALA A 157 -13.82 -24.63 1.94
CA ALA A 157 -12.70 -24.63 2.90
C ALA A 157 -13.15 -24.93 4.33
N ASP A 158 -14.33 -24.45 4.73
CA ASP A 158 -14.92 -24.73 6.05
C ASP A 158 -15.22 -26.24 6.22
N GLN A 159 -15.66 -26.92 5.16
CA GLN A 159 -15.87 -28.38 5.18
C GLN A 159 -14.55 -29.16 5.30
N VAL A 160 -13.49 -28.70 4.63
CA VAL A 160 -12.14 -29.30 4.78
C VAL A 160 -11.64 -29.13 6.21
N THR A 161 -11.80 -27.92 6.76
CA THR A 161 -11.40 -27.59 8.14
C THR A 161 -12.16 -28.48 9.14
N ALA A 162 -13.48 -28.60 8.98
CA ALA A 162 -14.31 -29.45 9.83
C ALA A 162 -13.92 -30.93 9.74
N LEU A 163 -13.59 -31.43 8.53
CA LEU A 163 -13.07 -32.78 8.34
C LEU A 163 -11.74 -32.95 9.08
N ARG A 164 -10.80 -32.03 8.89
CA ARG A 164 -9.48 -32.04 9.52
C ARG A 164 -9.58 -32.05 11.05
N HIS A 165 -10.43 -31.19 11.64
CA HIS A 165 -10.69 -31.14 13.08
C HIS A 165 -11.37 -32.41 13.60
N ARG A 166 -12.31 -32.99 12.84
CA ARG A 166 -12.95 -34.27 13.20
C ARG A 166 -11.94 -35.42 13.28
N LEU A 167 -10.89 -35.36 12.45
CA LEU A 167 -9.78 -36.32 12.47
C LEU A 167 -8.72 -35.99 13.54
N GLY A 168 -8.90 -34.93 14.33
CA GLY A 168 -7.95 -34.50 15.36
C GLY A 168 -6.65 -33.94 14.80
N LEU A 169 -6.65 -33.47 13.55
CA LEU A 169 -5.46 -33.00 12.86
C LEU A 169 -5.28 -31.49 13.03
N HIS A 170 -4.27 -31.09 13.77
CA HIS A 170 -3.87 -29.71 13.98
C HIS A 170 -2.38 -29.54 13.69
N PRO A 171 -1.93 -28.37 13.24
CA PRO A 171 -0.50 -28.11 13.14
C PRO A 171 0.12 -28.12 14.55
N VAL A 172 1.38 -28.53 14.61
CA VAL A 172 2.24 -28.25 15.75
C VAL A 172 3.17 -27.10 15.42
N TYR A 173 3.71 -26.45 16.44
CA TYR A 173 4.63 -25.34 16.26
C TYR A 173 6.02 -25.73 16.75
N LYS A 174 7.02 -25.48 15.93
CA LYS A 174 8.43 -25.75 16.20
C LYS A 174 9.20 -24.45 16.35
N ARG A 175 10.21 -24.43 17.22
CA ARG A 175 11.05 -23.25 17.44
C ARG A 175 12.22 -23.21 16.46
N ILE A 176 12.67 -22.00 16.19
CA ILE A 176 13.91 -21.71 15.48
C ILE A 176 14.99 -21.47 16.52
N ASP A 177 15.99 -22.33 16.54
CA ASP A 177 17.01 -22.42 17.60
C ASP A 177 18.45 -22.28 17.10
N THR A 178 18.63 -22.15 15.78
CA THR A 178 19.93 -22.11 15.07
C THR A 178 20.79 -23.38 15.12
N CYS A 179 20.41 -24.38 15.92
CA CYS A 179 21.23 -25.55 16.26
C CYS A 179 20.52 -26.90 16.05
N ALA A 180 19.36 -26.90 15.38
CA ALA A 180 18.61 -28.12 15.05
C ALA A 180 18.29 -28.99 16.29
N ALA A 181 17.80 -28.34 17.35
CA ALA A 181 17.44 -28.90 18.64
C ALA A 181 18.61 -29.51 19.45
N GLU A 182 19.87 -29.22 19.10
CA GLU A 182 21.02 -29.59 19.95
C GLU A 182 20.95 -28.92 21.33
N PHE A 183 20.45 -27.68 21.37
CA PHE A 183 20.25 -26.90 22.60
C PHE A 183 18.81 -26.39 22.69
N ALA A 184 18.30 -26.31 23.92
CA ALA A 184 16.98 -25.73 24.17
C ALA A 184 16.99 -24.21 23.86
N SER A 185 16.07 -23.77 23.01
CA SER A 185 15.86 -22.33 22.73
C SER A 185 14.87 -21.73 23.71
N LEU A 186 15.28 -20.65 24.37
CA LEU A 186 14.41 -19.81 25.19
C LEU A 186 13.57 -18.85 24.34
N THR A 187 13.94 -18.63 23.08
CA THR A 187 13.28 -17.69 22.18
C THR A 187 12.07 -18.35 21.52
N PRO A 188 10.84 -17.85 21.74
CA PRO A 188 9.62 -18.37 21.11
C PRO A 188 9.46 -17.81 19.69
N TYR A 189 10.43 -18.14 18.82
CA TYR A 189 10.39 -17.85 17.39
C TYR A 189 9.95 -19.11 16.65
N MET A 190 8.71 -19.13 16.14
CA MET A 190 8.01 -20.37 15.78
C MET A 190 7.52 -20.38 14.33
N TYR A 191 7.35 -21.59 13.82
CA TYR A 191 6.61 -21.86 12.58
C TYR A 191 5.75 -23.12 12.74
N SER A 192 4.62 -23.16 12.02
CA SER A 192 3.72 -24.31 11.97
C SER A 192 4.27 -25.41 11.08
N CYS A 193 4.04 -26.65 11.48
CA CYS A 193 4.20 -27.81 10.61
C CYS A 193 3.28 -28.94 11.04
N TYR A 194 3.03 -29.87 10.13
CA TYR A 194 2.38 -31.13 10.48
C TYR A 194 3.47 -32.18 10.71
N GLU A 195 3.55 -32.74 11.91
CA GLU A 195 4.46 -33.84 12.26
C GLU A 195 3.68 -35.04 12.79
N GLY A 196 4.38 -36.16 12.94
CA GLY A 196 3.80 -37.44 13.35
C GLY A 196 3.73 -38.45 12.21
N ASP A 197 3.61 -39.72 12.59
CA ASP A 197 3.45 -40.87 11.71
C ASP A 197 2.02 -41.43 11.72
N GLY A 198 1.11 -40.74 12.42
CA GLY A 198 -0.28 -41.17 12.66
C GLY A 198 -0.41 -42.16 13.83
N ILE A 199 0.68 -42.50 14.51
CA ILE A 199 0.72 -43.45 15.63
C ILE A 199 1.12 -42.73 16.92
N GLU A 200 2.25 -42.00 16.89
CA GLU A 200 2.73 -41.22 18.02
C GLU A 200 2.16 -39.79 18.00
N PRO A 201 1.84 -39.19 19.17
CA PRO A 201 1.36 -37.83 19.23
C PRO A 201 2.45 -36.85 18.76
N PRO A 202 2.09 -35.82 17.97
CA PRO A 202 3.06 -34.85 17.51
C PRO A 202 3.51 -33.93 18.65
N GLU A 203 4.79 -33.54 18.62
CA GLU A 203 5.37 -32.67 19.64
C GLU A 203 5.21 -31.19 19.27
N CYS A 204 4.49 -30.43 20.10
CA CYS A 204 4.31 -28.99 19.94
C CYS A 204 5.15 -28.20 20.95
N GLU A 205 6.01 -27.32 20.44
CA GLU A 205 6.92 -26.47 21.22
C GLU A 205 6.37 -25.06 21.44
N ALA A 206 5.09 -24.82 21.10
CA ALA A 206 4.44 -23.54 21.31
C ALA A 206 4.56 -23.11 22.78
N ASP A 207 4.24 -23.99 23.73
CA ASP A 207 4.22 -23.73 25.17
C ASP A 207 3.62 -22.34 25.52
N PRO A 208 2.31 -22.15 25.28
CA PRO A 208 1.64 -20.87 25.52
C PRO A 208 1.69 -20.51 27.02
N SER A 209 1.93 -19.23 27.33
CA SER A 209 2.03 -18.77 28.72
C SER A 209 0.67 -18.65 29.41
N ASN A 210 0.64 -18.38 30.72
CA ASN A 210 -0.58 -18.09 31.48
C ASN A 210 -0.92 -16.59 31.57
N ARG A 211 -0.21 -15.72 30.83
CA ARG A 211 -0.38 -14.25 30.90
C ARG A 211 -1.64 -13.78 30.18
N GLU A 212 -1.95 -12.49 30.35
CA GLU A 212 -2.86 -11.78 29.44
C GLU A 212 -2.15 -11.48 28.13
N LYS A 213 -2.78 -11.79 27.01
CA LYS A 213 -2.16 -11.84 25.69
C LYS A 213 -2.93 -11.02 24.66
N VAL A 214 -2.20 -10.44 23.71
CA VAL A 214 -2.76 -9.82 22.50
C VAL A 214 -1.99 -10.29 21.28
N ILE A 215 -2.73 -10.74 20.26
CA ILE A 215 -2.16 -11.07 18.95
C ILE A 215 -2.17 -9.81 18.06
N ILE A 216 -1.06 -9.56 17.37
CA ILE A 216 -0.91 -8.47 16.41
C ILE A 216 -0.66 -9.12 15.04
N LEU A 217 -1.57 -8.88 14.11
CA LEU A 217 -1.43 -9.38 12.74
C LEU A 217 -0.65 -8.37 11.90
N GLY A 218 0.47 -8.83 11.32
CA GLY A 218 1.27 -8.07 10.37
C GLY A 218 0.58 -7.88 9.02
N GLY A 219 1.33 -7.37 8.05
CA GLY A 219 0.81 -7.12 6.69
C GLY A 219 1.19 -8.19 5.66
N GLY A 220 2.14 -9.08 5.95
CA GLY A 220 2.74 -9.95 4.96
C GLY A 220 3.74 -9.18 4.06
N PRO A 221 4.07 -9.68 2.85
CA PRO A 221 5.11 -9.12 1.99
C PRO A 221 4.84 -7.67 1.59
N ASN A 222 5.83 -6.79 1.64
CA ASN A 222 5.66 -5.41 1.17
C ASN A 222 5.20 -5.34 -0.31
N ARG A 223 4.35 -4.36 -0.63
CA ARG A 223 3.90 -4.04 -1.99
C ARG A 223 3.49 -2.58 -2.09
N ILE A 224 3.40 -2.04 -3.30
CA ILE A 224 2.93 -0.66 -3.51
C ILE A 224 1.54 -0.48 -2.89
N GLY A 225 1.42 0.50 -1.98
CA GLY A 225 0.23 0.77 -1.17
C GLY A 225 0.21 0.10 0.21
N GLN A 226 1.06 -0.90 0.44
CA GLN A 226 1.24 -1.63 1.71
C GLN A 226 2.73 -1.85 1.99
N GLY A 227 3.37 -0.83 2.56
CA GLY A 227 4.78 -0.84 2.87
C GLY A 227 5.07 -0.93 4.36
N ILE A 228 6.26 -0.44 4.71
CA ILE A 228 6.83 -0.45 6.06
C ILE A 228 6.03 0.38 7.07
N GLU A 229 5.13 1.25 6.61
CA GLU A 229 4.33 2.10 7.46
C GLU A 229 3.38 1.29 8.36
N PHE A 230 2.89 0.16 7.84
CA PHE A 230 2.06 -0.78 8.58
C PHE A 230 2.90 -1.63 9.55
N ASP A 231 4.10 -2.03 9.15
CA ASP A 231 5.06 -2.70 10.04
C ASP A 231 5.41 -1.83 11.25
N TYR A 232 5.68 -0.54 11.01
CA TYR A 232 5.91 0.46 12.07
C TYR A 232 4.77 0.48 13.09
N CYS A 233 3.51 0.44 12.63
CA CYS A 233 2.34 0.41 13.52
C CYS A 233 2.30 -0.87 14.37
N CYS A 234 2.52 -2.03 13.75
CA CYS A 234 2.55 -3.32 14.45
C CYS A 234 3.68 -3.40 15.50
N VAL A 235 4.88 -2.93 15.16
CA VAL A 235 6.02 -2.85 16.08
C VAL A 235 5.71 -1.94 17.27
N HIS A 236 5.14 -0.76 17.01
CA HIS A 236 4.76 0.16 18.08
C HIS A 236 3.64 -0.39 18.96
N ALA A 237 2.71 -1.18 18.43
CA ALA A 237 1.74 -1.90 19.24
C ALA A 237 2.42 -2.89 20.18
N ALA A 238 3.31 -3.73 19.66
CA ALA A 238 4.03 -4.73 20.45
C ALA A 238 4.81 -4.06 21.60
N TYR A 239 5.59 -3.02 21.30
CA TYR A 239 6.32 -2.28 22.32
C TYR A 239 5.41 -1.68 23.38
N SER A 240 4.31 -1.04 22.97
CA SER A 240 3.43 -0.35 23.91
C SER A 240 2.63 -1.30 24.80
N LEU A 241 2.21 -2.45 24.27
CA LEU A 241 1.46 -3.45 25.03
C LEU A 241 2.37 -4.23 25.98
N ARG A 242 3.61 -4.51 25.56
CA ARG A 242 4.65 -5.08 26.42
C ARG A 242 4.99 -4.15 27.58
N GLU A 243 5.12 -2.85 27.32
CA GLU A 243 5.28 -1.81 28.37
C GLU A 243 4.09 -1.77 29.34
N ALA A 244 2.89 -2.16 28.90
CA ALA A 244 1.69 -2.28 29.72
C ALA A 244 1.57 -3.64 30.46
N GLY A 245 2.55 -4.54 30.30
CA GLY A 245 2.60 -5.85 30.95
C GLY A 245 1.86 -6.97 30.20
N ILE A 246 1.24 -6.66 29.05
CA ILE A 246 0.53 -7.62 28.21
C ILE A 246 1.54 -8.40 27.37
N GLU A 247 1.37 -9.72 27.30
CA GLU A 247 2.17 -10.57 26.43
C GLU A 247 1.77 -10.35 24.96
N THR A 248 2.76 -10.02 24.13
CA THR A 248 2.54 -9.66 22.73
C THR A 248 2.91 -10.80 21.81
N ILE A 249 1.99 -11.15 20.91
CA ILE A 249 2.18 -12.24 19.95
C ILE A 249 2.14 -11.64 18.55
N MET A 250 3.25 -11.67 17.82
CA MET A 250 3.30 -11.21 16.43
C MET A 250 3.06 -12.37 15.47
N VAL A 251 2.21 -12.15 14.47
CA VAL A 251 2.02 -13.08 13.34
C VAL A 251 2.32 -12.33 12.06
N ASN A 252 3.40 -12.69 11.37
CA ASN A 252 3.79 -12.06 10.10
C ASN A 252 4.75 -12.98 9.32
N CYS A 253 4.88 -12.76 8.01
CA CYS A 253 5.72 -13.59 7.13
C CYS A 253 6.67 -12.79 6.23
N ASN A 254 6.86 -11.50 6.51
CA ASN A 254 7.79 -10.65 5.75
C ASN A 254 9.18 -10.64 6.40
N PRO A 255 10.22 -11.23 5.76
CA PRO A 255 11.54 -11.34 6.36
C PRO A 255 12.32 -10.02 6.46
N GLU A 256 11.86 -8.96 5.78
CA GLU A 256 12.53 -7.65 5.76
C GLU A 256 12.20 -6.79 7.00
N THR A 257 11.23 -7.23 7.80
CA THR A 257 10.54 -6.35 8.75
C THR A 257 11.00 -6.48 10.19
N VAL A 258 10.84 -5.39 10.95
CA VAL A 258 11.17 -5.37 12.38
C VAL A 258 10.12 -6.15 13.18
N SER A 259 8.86 -6.23 12.72
CA SER A 259 7.85 -7.08 13.39
C SER A 259 8.26 -8.54 13.46
N THR A 260 8.96 -9.05 12.45
CA THR A 260 9.48 -10.43 12.42
C THR A 260 10.84 -10.59 13.10
N ASP A 261 11.35 -9.57 13.77
CA ASP A 261 12.44 -9.73 14.72
C ASP A 261 11.89 -10.35 16.02
N TYR A 262 12.56 -11.38 16.53
CA TYR A 262 12.14 -12.07 17.74
C TYR A 262 12.27 -11.19 19.00
N ASP A 263 13.04 -10.10 18.97
CA ASP A 263 13.12 -9.13 20.07
C ASP A 263 11.91 -8.17 20.13
N THR A 264 11.10 -8.11 19.06
CA THR A 264 10.00 -7.16 18.94
C THR A 264 8.79 -7.53 19.79
N SER A 265 8.48 -8.82 19.87
CA SER A 265 7.31 -9.36 20.56
C SER A 265 7.71 -10.43 21.56
N ASP A 266 6.86 -10.73 22.54
CA ASP A 266 7.15 -11.82 23.48
C ASP A 266 7.13 -13.18 22.77
N ARG A 267 6.35 -13.33 21.70
CA ARG A 267 6.17 -14.56 20.92
C ARG A 267 5.96 -14.25 19.45
N LEU A 268 6.73 -14.90 18.57
CA LEU A 268 6.68 -14.65 17.13
C LEU A 268 6.28 -15.93 16.37
N TYR A 269 5.22 -15.85 15.58
CA TYR A 269 4.81 -16.86 14.62
C TYR A 269 5.13 -16.38 13.20
N PHE A 270 6.10 -17.02 12.55
CA PHE A 270 6.49 -16.72 11.16
C PHE A 270 5.59 -17.46 10.18
N GLU A 271 4.33 -17.02 10.09
CA GLU A 271 3.25 -17.75 9.45
C GLU A 271 2.53 -16.93 8.37
N PRO A 272 1.96 -17.61 7.34
CA PRO A 272 1.07 -16.96 6.39
C PRO A 272 -0.12 -16.29 7.10
N LEU A 273 -0.56 -15.15 6.58
CA LEU A 273 -1.71 -14.42 7.12
C LEU A 273 -3.01 -14.89 6.46
N THR A 274 -3.32 -16.18 6.62
CA THR A 274 -4.56 -16.77 6.12
C THR A 274 -5.53 -17.06 7.25
N THR A 275 -6.81 -17.22 6.92
CA THR A 275 -7.84 -17.64 7.88
C THR A 275 -7.46 -18.94 8.59
N GLU A 276 -6.94 -19.92 7.85
CA GLU A 276 -6.54 -21.23 8.39
C GLU A 276 -5.40 -21.06 9.40
N ASP A 277 -4.29 -20.46 8.97
CA ASP A 277 -3.06 -20.38 9.76
C ASP A 277 -3.28 -19.51 11.03
N VAL A 278 -4.00 -18.38 10.90
CA VAL A 278 -4.28 -17.47 12.03
C VAL A 278 -5.22 -18.11 13.06
N ILE A 279 -6.28 -18.82 12.64
CA ILE A 279 -7.20 -19.46 13.58
C ILE A 279 -6.49 -20.56 14.38
N GLU A 280 -5.64 -21.37 13.76
CA GLU A 280 -4.87 -22.39 14.49
C GLU A 280 -3.95 -21.77 15.55
N ILE A 281 -3.30 -20.63 15.24
CA ILE A 281 -2.47 -19.89 16.22
C ILE A 281 -3.34 -19.40 17.39
N VAL A 282 -4.48 -18.79 17.09
CA VAL A 282 -5.43 -18.32 18.12
C VAL A 282 -5.85 -19.47 19.03
N ARG A 283 -6.20 -20.64 18.47
CA ARG A 283 -6.61 -21.80 19.27
C ARG A 283 -5.49 -22.30 20.16
N VAL A 284 -4.25 -22.33 19.68
CA VAL A 284 -3.10 -22.69 20.53
C VAL A 284 -2.89 -21.70 21.66
N GLU A 285 -2.96 -20.39 21.38
CA GLU A 285 -2.73 -19.37 22.40
C GLU A 285 -3.87 -19.26 23.42
N GLN A 286 -5.06 -19.72 23.07
CA GLN A 286 -6.22 -19.86 23.97
C GLN A 286 -6.12 -21.05 24.94
N GLN A 287 -5.20 -22.00 24.72
CA GLN A 287 -5.07 -23.17 25.60
C GLN A 287 -4.65 -22.81 27.03
N ARG A 288 -3.91 -21.69 27.20
CA ARG A 288 -3.39 -21.23 28.49
C ARG A 288 -3.44 -19.71 28.58
N GLY A 289 -3.71 -19.19 29.77
CA GLY A 289 -3.79 -17.75 30.02
C GLY A 289 -5.10 -17.13 29.50
N ASN A 290 -5.07 -15.81 29.30
CA ASN A 290 -6.22 -15.05 28.83
C ASN A 290 -5.86 -14.31 27.53
N LEU A 291 -6.37 -14.79 26.40
CA LEU A 291 -6.24 -14.06 25.12
C LEU A 291 -7.32 -12.98 25.06
N LEU A 292 -6.92 -11.72 25.26
CA LEU A 292 -7.83 -10.58 25.20
C LEU A 292 -8.43 -10.41 23.80
N GLY A 293 -7.62 -10.69 22.77
CA GLY A 293 -8.02 -10.66 21.38
C GLY A 293 -6.87 -10.35 20.45
N LEU A 294 -7.22 -9.90 19.25
CA LEU A 294 -6.26 -9.60 18.19
C LEU A 294 -6.51 -8.23 17.56
N ILE A 295 -5.44 -7.61 17.07
CA ILE A 295 -5.44 -6.35 16.34
C ILE A 295 -5.31 -6.64 14.84
N VAL A 296 -6.33 -6.26 14.06
CA VAL A 296 -6.35 -6.38 12.58
C VAL A 296 -6.09 -5.05 11.86
N GLN A 297 -6.18 -3.93 12.57
CA GLN A 297 -6.27 -2.59 11.98
C GLN A 297 -4.89 -1.99 11.63
N PHE A 298 -3.80 -2.65 12.03
CA PHE A 298 -2.44 -2.10 11.93
C PHE A 298 -1.63 -2.67 10.76
N GLY A 299 -1.89 -3.91 10.33
CA GLY A 299 -1.18 -4.56 9.22
C GLY A 299 -1.70 -4.24 7.81
N GLY A 300 -2.58 -3.24 7.68
CA GLY A 300 -3.18 -2.86 6.39
C GLY A 300 -4.28 -3.83 5.93
N GLN A 301 -4.42 -4.02 4.62
CA GLN A 301 -5.56 -4.75 4.02
C GLN A 301 -5.57 -6.26 4.31
N THR A 302 -4.41 -6.90 4.44
CA THR A 302 -4.32 -8.36 4.64
C THR A 302 -5.08 -8.81 5.89
N PRO A 303 -4.77 -8.32 7.09
CA PRO A 303 -5.51 -8.70 8.28
C PRO A 303 -6.96 -8.19 8.30
N LEU A 304 -7.25 -7.06 7.66
CA LEU A 304 -8.64 -6.58 7.51
C LEU A 304 -9.51 -7.57 6.72
N ASN A 305 -8.98 -8.16 5.66
CA ASN A 305 -9.70 -9.16 4.87
C ASN A 305 -10.05 -10.42 5.68
N LEU A 306 -9.32 -10.70 6.77
CA LEU A 306 -9.58 -11.83 7.66
C LEU A 306 -10.67 -11.53 8.70
N ALA A 307 -11.00 -10.27 8.95
CA ALA A 307 -11.85 -9.86 10.08
C ALA A 307 -13.20 -10.59 10.12
N LYS A 308 -13.90 -10.71 8.99
CA LYS A 308 -15.19 -11.42 8.90
C LYS A 308 -15.06 -12.93 9.16
N ALA A 309 -13.94 -13.55 8.77
CA ALA A 309 -13.71 -14.96 9.04
C ALA A 309 -13.34 -15.21 10.52
N LEU A 310 -12.55 -14.32 11.10
CA LEU A 310 -12.16 -14.35 12.50
C LEU A 310 -13.37 -14.13 13.44
N GLU A 311 -14.27 -13.20 13.10
CA GLU A 311 -15.52 -12.97 13.85
C GLU A 311 -16.44 -14.20 13.81
N ARG A 312 -16.61 -14.83 12.63
CA ARG A 312 -17.37 -16.09 12.50
C ARG A 312 -16.75 -17.25 13.28
N ALA A 313 -15.44 -17.23 13.47
CA ALA A 313 -14.72 -18.18 14.31
C ALA A 313 -14.71 -17.79 15.80
N GLU A 314 -15.51 -16.81 16.22
CA GLU A 314 -15.61 -16.35 17.60
C GLU A 314 -14.26 -15.89 18.18
N VAL A 315 -13.42 -15.31 17.33
CA VAL A 315 -12.13 -14.74 17.74
C VAL A 315 -12.32 -13.27 18.11
N PRO A 316 -11.93 -12.84 19.32
CA PRO A 316 -12.13 -11.46 19.75
C PRO A 316 -11.22 -10.51 18.97
N ILE A 317 -11.82 -9.59 18.21
CA ILE A 317 -11.12 -8.50 17.52
C ILE A 317 -11.18 -7.26 18.42
N LEU A 318 -10.01 -6.73 18.78
CA LEU A 318 -9.86 -5.54 19.60
C LEU A 318 -9.97 -4.27 18.77
N GLY A 319 -10.35 -3.15 19.39
CA GLY A 319 -10.45 -1.86 18.71
C GLY A 319 -11.74 -1.66 17.91
N THR A 320 -11.68 -0.88 16.84
CA THR A 320 -12.84 -0.60 15.98
C THR A 320 -13.40 -1.90 15.39
N SER A 321 -14.71 -2.10 15.51
CA SER A 321 -15.36 -3.36 15.14
C SER A 321 -15.29 -3.63 13.62
N PRO A 322 -15.31 -4.91 13.19
CA PRO A 322 -15.40 -5.27 11.78
C PRO A 322 -16.59 -4.62 11.07
N ASP A 323 -17.74 -4.52 11.75
CA ASP A 323 -18.93 -3.87 11.19
C ASP A 323 -18.74 -2.35 10.99
N ALA A 324 -18.05 -1.67 11.91
CA ALA A 324 -17.75 -0.24 11.75
C ALA A 324 -16.74 0.01 10.61
N ILE A 325 -15.79 -0.92 10.41
CA ILE A 325 -14.88 -0.90 9.27
C ILE A 325 -15.65 -1.11 7.96
N ASP A 326 -16.50 -2.14 7.91
CA ASP A 326 -17.37 -2.43 6.76
C ASP A 326 -18.34 -1.27 6.46
N LEU A 327 -18.87 -0.58 7.47
CA LEU A 327 -19.72 0.61 7.31
C LEU A 327 -18.99 1.73 6.57
N ALA A 328 -17.70 1.94 6.85
CA ALA A 328 -16.90 2.97 6.20
C ALA A 328 -16.48 2.59 4.77
N GLU A 329 -16.28 1.30 4.49
CA GLU A 329 -15.95 0.77 3.16
C GLU A 329 -17.20 0.61 2.26
N ASP A 330 -18.36 0.30 2.83
CA ASP A 330 -19.63 0.17 2.13
C ASP A 330 -20.21 1.54 1.77
N ARG A 331 -20.30 1.83 0.48
CA ARG A 331 -20.70 3.16 0.01
C ARG A 331 -22.14 3.53 0.39
N GLU A 332 -23.07 2.59 0.42
CA GLU A 332 -24.47 2.89 0.72
C GLU A 332 -24.62 3.21 2.22
N ARG A 333 -24.00 2.40 3.08
CA ARG A 333 -23.96 2.63 4.53
C ARG A 333 -23.23 3.92 4.84
N PHE A 334 -22.08 4.16 4.22
CA PHE A 334 -21.29 5.37 4.41
C PHE A 334 -22.01 6.63 3.94
N GLN A 335 -22.68 6.60 2.78
CA GLN A 335 -23.47 7.74 2.29
C GLN A 335 -24.62 8.07 3.24
N LYS A 336 -25.32 7.06 3.79
CA LYS A 336 -26.36 7.27 4.80
C LYS A 336 -25.81 7.92 6.06
N LEU A 337 -24.62 7.49 6.51
CA LEU A 337 -23.91 8.09 7.63
C LEU A 337 -23.60 9.58 7.36
N LEU A 338 -22.99 9.91 6.22
CA LEU A 338 -22.64 11.29 5.88
C LEU A 338 -23.88 12.20 5.81
N ARG A 339 -24.98 11.72 5.23
CA ARG A 339 -26.26 12.45 5.20
C ARG A 339 -26.79 12.71 6.61
N SER A 340 -26.71 11.72 7.51
CA SER A 340 -27.15 11.88 8.91
C SER A 340 -26.32 12.92 9.68
N LEU A 341 -25.04 13.05 9.34
CA LEU A 341 -24.11 14.01 9.93
C LEU A 341 -24.11 15.38 9.23
N VAL A 342 -24.91 15.54 8.17
CA VAL A 342 -24.96 16.75 7.33
C VAL A 342 -23.57 17.11 6.78
N LEU A 343 -22.81 16.09 6.37
CA LEU A 343 -21.49 16.24 5.76
C LEU A 343 -21.59 16.15 4.24
N LYS A 344 -20.79 16.96 3.55
CA LYS A 344 -20.75 16.98 2.09
C LYS A 344 -19.88 15.83 1.56
N GLN A 345 -20.29 15.30 0.42
CA GLN A 345 -19.54 14.34 -0.37
C GLN A 345 -19.71 14.69 -1.86
N PRO A 346 -18.75 14.36 -2.73
CA PRO A 346 -18.92 14.51 -4.17
C PRO A 346 -20.17 13.75 -4.64
N GLU A 347 -20.84 14.27 -5.68
CA GLU A 347 -21.96 13.55 -6.31
C GLU A 347 -21.49 12.19 -6.83
N ASN A 348 -22.24 11.11 -6.55
CA ASN A 348 -21.79 9.75 -6.85
C ASN A 348 -22.93 8.77 -7.18
N GLY A 349 -22.54 7.56 -7.57
CA GLY A 349 -23.41 6.41 -7.73
C GLY A 349 -22.63 5.10 -7.82
N THR A 350 -23.35 3.98 -7.65
CA THR A 350 -22.83 2.62 -7.72
C THR A 350 -23.42 1.90 -8.92
N ALA A 351 -22.56 1.27 -9.73
CA ALA A 351 -22.96 0.54 -10.93
C ALA A 351 -22.57 -0.95 -10.82
N TYR A 352 -23.48 -1.83 -11.21
CA TYR A 352 -23.28 -3.27 -11.33
C TYR A 352 -23.22 -3.74 -12.78
N SER A 353 -23.53 -2.85 -13.73
CA SER A 353 -23.46 -3.11 -15.16
C SER A 353 -22.86 -1.94 -15.93
N ALA A 354 -22.41 -2.21 -17.17
CA ALA A 354 -21.88 -1.18 -18.06
C ALA A 354 -22.92 -0.09 -18.38
N GLU A 355 -24.18 -0.49 -18.50
CA GLU A 355 -25.31 0.40 -18.80
C GLU A 355 -25.61 1.33 -17.62
N GLU A 356 -25.64 0.78 -16.40
CA GLU A 356 -25.77 1.57 -15.17
C GLU A 356 -24.62 2.56 -15.02
N ALA A 357 -23.38 2.12 -15.28
CA ALA A 357 -22.21 2.97 -15.22
C ALA A 357 -22.32 4.16 -16.18
N GLY A 358 -22.77 3.92 -17.42
CA GLY A 358 -23.03 4.96 -18.41
C GLY A 358 -24.10 5.96 -17.96
N ALA A 359 -25.22 5.48 -17.42
CA ALA A 359 -26.31 6.32 -16.95
C ALA A 359 -25.89 7.20 -15.75
N ILE A 360 -25.14 6.61 -14.80
CA ILE A 360 -24.63 7.33 -13.62
C ILE A 360 -23.61 8.39 -14.03
N ALA A 361 -22.66 8.05 -14.91
CA ALA A 361 -21.65 8.98 -15.39
C ALA A 361 -22.26 10.16 -16.16
N GLN A 362 -23.35 9.95 -16.92
CA GLN A 362 -24.08 11.03 -17.59
C GLN A 362 -24.87 11.92 -16.62
N ARG A 363 -25.50 11.31 -15.61
CA ARG A 363 -26.25 12.05 -14.56
C ARG A 363 -25.33 12.96 -13.77
N ILE A 364 -24.20 12.43 -13.32
CA ILE A 364 -23.17 13.22 -12.64
C ILE A 364 -22.63 14.22 -13.67
N GLY A 365 -22.01 13.73 -14.74
CA GLY A 365 -21.37 14.54 -15.77
C GLY A 365 -19.84 14.53 -15.61
N TYR A 366 -19.17 14.45 -16.75
CA TYR A 366 -17.72 14.28 -16.82
C TYR A 366 -16.95 15.56 -16.42
N PRO A 367 -15.71 15.43 -15.93
CA PRO A 367 -15.02 14.17 -15.63
C PRO A 367 -15.53 13.46 -14.35
N VAL A 368 -15.42 12.14 -14.34
CA VAL A 368 -15.77 11.27 -13.20
C VAL A 368 -14.58 10.41 -12.80
N VAL A 369 -14.47 10.07 -11.52
CA VAL A 369 -13.51 9.09 -11.00
C VAL A 369 -14.23 7.76 -10.88
N ILE A 370 -13.64 6.72 -11.49
CA ILE A 370 -14.15 5.36 -11.41
C ILE A 370 -13.29 4.55 -10.44
N ARG A 371 -13.94 3.82 -9.52
CA ARG A 371 -13.27 3.13 -8.42
C ARG A 371 -13.86 1.73 -8.19
N PRO A 372 -13.05 0.66 -8.21
CA PRO A 372 -13.49 -0.64 -7.72
C PRO A 372 -13.75 -0.60 -6.20
N SER A 373 -14.66 -1.43 -5.71
CA SER A 373 -14.91 -1.58 -4.26
C SER A 373 -13.87 -2.49 -3.59
N TYR A 374 -13.61 -2.29 -2.28
CA TYR A 374 -12.70 -3.10 -1.45
C TYR A 374 -11.25 -3.20 -1.96
N VAL A 375 -10.70 -2.08 -2.44
CA VAL A 375 -9.30 -2.00 -2.89
C VAL A 375 -8.51 -0.95 -2.13
N LEU A 376 -7.21 -1.21 -1.93
CA LEU A 376 -6.27 -0.25 -1.35
C LEU A 376 -5.33 0.29 -2.44
N GLY A 377 -4.86 1.53 -2.26
CA GLY A 377 -3.82 2.11 -3.12
C GLY A 377 -4.34 2.53 -4.50
N GLY A 378 -5.64 2.79 -4.61
CA GLY A 378 -6.29 3.22 -5.85
C GLY A 378 -6.26 2.19 -6.97
N ARG A 379 -6.19 0.89 -6.65
CA ARG A 379 -6.04 -0.18 -7.65
C ARG A 379 -7.14 -0.09 -8.71
N ALA A 380 -6.73 0.01 -9.97
CA ALA A 380 -7.61 0.16 -11.13
C ALA A 380 -8.60 1.34 -11.03
N MET A 381 -8.27 2.40 -10.28
CA MET A 381 -9.00 3.66 -10.36
C MET A 381 -8.56 4.45 -11.59
N GLU A 382 -9.50 5.13 -12.25
CA GLU A 382 -9.22 5.95 -13.45
C GLU A 382 -10.09 7.22 -13.45
N ILE A 383 -9.51 8.34 -13.88
CA ILE A 383 -10.24 9.58 -14.17
C ILE A 383 -10.73 9.50 -15.62
N VAL A 384 -12.03 9.51 -15.79
CA VAL A 384 -12.70 9.35 -17.08
C VAL A 384 -13.31 10.68 -17.51
N HIS A 385 -12.92 11.14 -18.70
CA HIS A 385 -13.30 12.46 -19.23
C HIS A 385 -14.47 12.41 -20.22
N ASP A 386 -14.78 11.23 -20.77
CA ASP A 386 -15.83 11.06 -21.77
C ASP A 386 -16.38 9.63 -21.80
N THR A 387 -17.48 9.44 -22.52
CA THR A 387 -18.16 8.16 -22.67
C THR A 387 -17.31 7.10 -23.37
N GLU A 388 -16.39 7.48 -24.27
CA GLU A 388 -15.55 6.51 -24.96
C GLU A 388 -14.50 5.92 -24.01
N ALA A 389 -13.89 6.77 -23.19
CA ALA A 389 -12.99 6.39 -22.10
C ALA A 389 -13.69 5.48 -21.09
N LEU A 390 -14.94 5.80 -20.70
CA LEU A 390 -15.75 4.94 -19.83
C LEU A 390 -15.91 3.53 -20.41
N ASN A 391 -16.29 3.45 -21.70
CA ASN A 391 -16.47 2.16 -22.38
C ASN A 391 -15.18 1.36 -22.48
N ARG A 392 -14.03 2.02 -22.70
CA ARG A 392 -12.71 1.37 -22.70
C ARG A 392 -12.36 0.82 -21.32
N TYR A 393 -12.58 1.60 -20.27
CA TYR A 393 -12.36 1.17 -18.89
C TYR A 393 -13.20 -0.07 -18.59
N ILE A 394 -14.51 -0.03 -18.88
CA ILE A 394 -15.42 -1.14 -18.59
C ILE A 394 -14.98 -2.43 -19.29
N ARG A 395 -14.57 -2.36 -20.56
CA ARG A 395 -14.08 -3.54 -21.31
C ARG A 395 -12.77 -4.13 -20.77
N ARG A 396 -11.91 -3.32 -20.16
CA ARG A 396 -10.58 -3.71 -19.67
C ARG A 396 -10.59 -4.15 -18.22
N ALA A 397 -11.17 -3.31 -17.36
CA ALA A 397 -11.12 -3.45 -15.91
C ALA A 397 -12.22 -4.37 -15.39
N VAL A 398 -13.30 -4.55 -16.15
CA VAL A 398 -14.48 -5.27 -15.69
C VAL A 398 -14.55 -6.65 -16.37
N VAL A 399 -13.62 -7.52 -16.01
CA VAL A 399 -13.95 -8.95 -15.91
C VAL A 399 -14.87 -9.05 -14.69
N VAL A 400 -16.16 -8.80 -14.90
CA VAL A 400 -17.20 -8.86 -13.86
C VAL A 400 -17.20 -10.28 -13.29
N SER A 401 -16.52 -10.51 -12.17
CA SER A 401 -17.09 -11.45 -11.21
C SER A 401 -18.32 -10.74 -10.65
N GLY A 402 -19.51 -11.33 -10.82
CA GLY A 402 -20.82 -10.70 -10.56
C GLY A 402 -21.09 -10.22 -9.14
N SER A 403 -20.07 -10.13 -8.28
CA SER A 403 -20.17 -9.81 -6.86
C SER A 403 -19.67 -8.42 -6.47
N SER A 404 -18.88 -7.72 -7.30
CA SER A 404 -18.21 -6.46 -6.89
C SER A 404 -18.64 -5.26 -7.74
N PRO A 405 -19.31 -4.25 -7.16
CA PRO A 405 -19.74 -3.06 -7.91
C PRO A 405 -18.60 -2.08 -8.19
N VAL A 406 -18.84 -1.24 -9.21
CA VAL A 406 -17.98 -0.10 -9.59
C VAL A 406 -18.60 1.20 -9.08
N LEU A 407 -17.80 2.02 -8.40
CA LEU A 407 -18.19 3.32 -7.88
C LEU A 407 -17.82 4.40 -8.88
N ILE A 408 -18.70 5.39 -9.03
CA ILE A 408 -18.50 6.53 -9.93
C ILE A 408 -18.77 7.81 -9.14
N ASP A 409 -17.77 8.68 -9.05
CA ASP A 409 -17.84 9.95 -8.32
C ASP A 409 -17.50 11.13 -9.23
N ARG A 410 -18.07 12.29 -8.92
CA ARG A 410 -17.65 13.57 -9.52
C ARG A 410 -16.16 13.78 -9.25
N TYR A 411 -15.39 14.05 -10.31
CA TYR A 411 -14.01 14.49 -10.14
C TYR A 411 -13.97 15.97 -9.71
N LEU A 412 -13.42 16.26 -8.53
CA LEU A 412 -13.28 17.61 -8.00
C LEU A 412 -11.98 18.25 -8.51
N GLN A 413 -12.05 18.85 -9.70
CA GLN A 413 -10.89 19.51 -10.33
C GLN A 413 -10.32 20.65 -9.49
N ASN A 414 -8.99 20.78 -9.43
CA ASN A 414 -8.28 21.83 -8.69
C ASN A 414 -8.64 21.90 -7.19
N ALA A 415 -9.15 20.80 -6.60
CA ALA A 415 -9.40 20.73 -5.16
C ALA A 415 -8.11 20.37 -4.42
N ILE A 416 -7.94 20.94 -3.22
CA ILE A 416 -6.83 20.61 -2.32
C ILE A 416 -7.21 19.33 -1.58
N GLU A 417 -6.39 18.29 -1.68
CA GLU A 417 -6.59 17.06 -0.93
C GLU A 417 -5.97 17.18 0.47
N VAL A 418 -6.67 16.64 1.48
CA VAL A 418 -6.25 16.70 2.88
C VAL A 418 -6.41 15.33 3.52
N ASP A 419 -5.34 14.83 4.13
CA ASP A 419 -5.36 13.66 5.00
C ASP A 419 -5.43 14.07 6.47
N VAL A 420 -6.23 13.36 7.25
CA VAL A 420 -6.32 13.59 8.70
C VAL A 420 -6.20 12.27 9.44
N ASP A 421 -5.15 12.14 10.25
CA ASP A 421 -5.00 11.01 11.16
C ASP A 421 -5.54 11.37 12.56
N ALA A 422 -6.32 10.47 13.14
CA ALA A 422 -6.93 10.63 14.45
C ALA A 422 -6.93 9.33 15.26
N VAL A 423 -7.02 9.47 16.58
CA VAL A 423 -7.21 8.34 17.51
C VAL A 423 -8.50 8.57 18.31
N GLY A 424 -9.36 7.56 18.39
CA GLY A 424 -10.58 7.58 19.20
C GLY A 424 -10.59 6.47 20.27
N ASP A 425 -11.23 6.69 21.42
CA ASP A 425 -11.44 5.68 22.47
C ASP A 425 -12.92 5.35 22.75
N GLY A 426 -13.78 5.67 21.77
CA GLY A 426 -15.24 5.60 21.87
C GLY A 426 -15.89 6.83 22.54
N GLU A 427 -15.14 7.68 23.25
CA GLU A 427 -15.67 8.87 23.92
C GLU A 427 -14.98 10.15 23.42
N GLU A 428 -13.65 10.18 23.54
CA GLU A 428 -12.79 11.25 23.08
C GLU A 428 -12.15 10.91 21.73
N VAL A 429 -11.86 11.95 20.97
CA VAL A 429 -11.15 11.86 19.70
C VAL A 429 -10.02 12.87 19.72
N TYR A 430 -8.82 12.40 19.40
CA TYR A 430 -7.64 13.22 19.23
C TYR A 430 -7.25 13.27 17.76
N VAL A 431 -7.41 14.42 17.12
CA VAL A 431 -6.86 14.70 15.78
C VAL A 431 -5.35 14.91 15.91
N ALA A 432 -4.59 13.97 15.36
CA ALA A 432 -3.14 13.89 15.51
C ALA A 432 -2.39 14.75 14.50
N GLY A 433 -2.89 14.80 13.26
CA GLY A 433 -2.27 15.57 12.19
C GLY A 433 -3.26 15.84 11.06
N ILE A 434 -3.25 17.07 10.57
CA ILE A 434 -3.96 17.49 9.35
C ILE A 434 -2.86 17.76 8.33
N MET A 435 -2.88 17.06 7.21
CA MET A 435 -1.85 17.07 6.18
C MET A 435 -2.45 17.59 4.90
N GLU A 436 -1.95 18.74 4.44
CA GLU A 436 -2.35 19.31 3.16
C GLU A 436 -1.45 18.76 2.06
N HIS A 437 -2.04 18.19 1.01
CA HIS A 437 -1.26 17.72 -0.14
C HIS A 437 -0.78 18.89 -0.99
N ILE A 438 0.39 18.72 -1.62
CA ILE A 438 0.91 19.65 -2.61
C ILE A 438 0.20 19.43 -3.94
N GLU A 439 0.03 18.17 -4.34
CA GLU A 439 -0.74 17.78 -5.51
C GLU A 439 -2.25 18.01 -5.32
N GLU A 440 -2.96 18.22 -6.43
CA GLU A 440 -4.42 18.36 -6.41
C GLU A 440 -5.12 17.00 -6.24
N ALA A 441 -6.35 17.03 -5.71
CA ALA A 441 -7.18 15.85 -5.59
C ALA A 441 -7.35 15.17 -6.96
N GLY A 442 -7.06 13.87 -7.01
CA GLY A 442 -6.95 13.11 -8.26
C GLY A 442 -5.59 12.44 -8.45
N ILE A 443 -4.58 12.95 -7.76
CA ILE A 443 -3.33 12.23 -7.52
C ILE A 443 -3.47 11.52 -6.18
N HIS A 444 -3.23 10.21 -6.17
CA HIS A 444 -3.44 9.39 -4.98
C HIS A 444 -2.56 9.87 -3.81
N SER A 445 -3.14 9.98 -2.60
CA SER A 445 -2.45 10.42 -1.36
C SER A 445 -1.08 9.81 -1.10
N GLY A 446 -0.90 8.53 -1.43
CA GLY A 446 0.40 7.85 -1.34
C GLY A 446 1.49 8.43 -2.24
N ASP A 447 1.14 8.92 -3.43
CA ASP A 447 2.05 9.51 -4.41
C ASP A 447 2.19 11.03 -4.26
N SER A 448 1.28 11.67 -3.52
CA SER A 448 1.35 13.10 -3.22
C SER A 448 2.42 13.42 -2.17
N ALA A 449 3.11 14.54 -2.36
CA ALA A 449 3.77 15.24 -1.29
C ALA A 449 2.73 15.87 -0.36
N CYS A 450 3.03 15.98 0.93
CA CYS A 450 2.11 16.65 1.86
C CYS A 450 2.86 17.41 2.96
N SER A 451 2.21 18.44 3.50
CA SER A 451 2.72 19.30 4.55
C SER A 451 1.94 19.11 5.84
N LEU A 452 2.67 19.01 6.95
CA LEU A 452 2.15 19.09 8.30
C LEU A 452 2.93 20.18 9.07
N PRO A 453 2.27 21.25 9.54
CA PRO A 453 0.85 21.60 9.34
C PRO A 453 0.52 21.97 7.87
N PRO A 454 -0.78 22.17 7.54
CA PRO A 454 -1.20 22.78 6.28
C PRO A 454 -0.49 24.10 6.02
N TYR A 455 -0.10 24.35 4.76
CA TYR A 455 0.73 25.49 4.36
C TYR A 455 -0.07 26.60 3.65
N SER A 456 -1.24 26.27 3.09
CA SER A 456 -2.07 27.23 2.35
C SER A 456 -3.53 27.31 2.81
N LEU A 457 -4.04 26.29 3.51
CA LEU A 457 -5.40 26.30 4.05
C LEU A 457 -5.60 27.35 5.15
N ASP A 458 -6.74 28.03 5.11
CA ASP A 458 -7.12 29.00 6.14
C ASP A 458 -7.58 28.31 7.44
N ARG A 459 -7.60 29.08 8.54
CA ARG A 459 -7.89 28.55 9.87
C ARG A 459 -9.32 28.03 10.03
N ASP A 460 -10.29 28.64 9.35
CA ASP A 460 -11.69 28.25 9.48
C ASP A 460 -11.93 26.93 8.75
N THR A 461 -11.32 26.74 7.57
CA THR A 461 -11.31 25.47 6.85
C THR A 461 -10.65 24.36 7.68
N ILE A 462 -9.50 24.62 8.31
CA ILE A 462 -8.82 23.64 9.18
C ILE A 462 -9.71 23.25 10.38
N ALA A 463 -10.37 24.23 11.01
CA ALA A 463 -11.28 23.97 12.13
C ALA A 463 -12.50 23.14 11.71
N GLU A 464 -13.04 23.39 10.52
CA GLU A 464 -14.14 22.61 9.95
C GLU A 464 -13.72 21.17 9.66
N ILE A 465 -12.53 20.96 9.08
CA ILE A 465 -11.95 19.63 8.87
C ILE A 465 -11.83 18.89 10.22
N GLU A 466 -11.28 19.54 11.26
CA GLU A 466 -11.16 18.96 12.60
C GLU A 466 -12.54 18.56 13.17
N ARG A 467 -13.55 19.42 13.03
CA ARG A 467 -14.92 19.16 13.47
C ARG A 467 -15.52 17.94 12.75
N GLN A 468 -15.36 17.86 11.43
CA GLN A 468 -15.87 16.74 10.63
C GLN A 468 -15.18 15.42 11.01
N THR A 469 -13.85 15.43 11.19
CA THR A 469 -13.10 14.25 11.65
C THR A 469 -13.61 13.74 13.00
N VAL A 470 -13.83 14.63 13.98
CA VAL A 470 -14.37 14.23 15.29
C VAL A 470 -15.79 13.68 15.18
N ALA A 471 -16.64 14.28 14.35
CA ALA A 471 -18.00 13.81 14.13
C ALA A 471 -18.03 12.40 13.50
N LEU A 472 -17.18 12.16 12.50
CA LEU A 472 -17.04 10.87 11.84
C LEU A 472 -16.53 9.79 12.80
N ALA A 473 -15.48 10.09 13.57
CA ALA A 473 -14.92 9.15 14.56
C ALA A 473 -15.97 8.71 15.58
N ARG A 474 -16.78 9.64 16.09
CA ARG A 474 -17.85 9.34 17.03
C ARG A 474 -18.97 8.52 16.42
N ALA A 475 -19.38 8.86 15.19
CA ALA A 475 -20.48 8.17 14.52
C ALA A 475 -20.11 6.74 14.11
N LEU A 476 -18.82 6.49 13.81
CA LEU A 476 -18.26 5.16 13.55
C LEU A 476 -17.85 4.41 14.83
N ASN A 477 -17.98 5.03 16.01
CA ASN A 477 -17.51 4.49 17.29
C ASN A 477 -16.06 3.97 17.22
N VAL A 478 -15.16 4.81 16.70
CA VAL A 478 -13.76 4.45 16.51
C VAL A 478 -13.07 4.18 17.85
N ILE A 479 -12.40 3.03 17.94
CA ILE A 479 -11.53 2.63 19.05
C ILE A 479 -10.16 2.25 18.46
N GLY A 480 -9.19 3.14 18.58
CA GLY A 480 -7.89 3.04 17.92
C GLY A 480 -7.72 4.13 16.85
N LEU A 481 -7.01 3.81 15.77
CA LEU A 481 -6.69 4.74 14.69
C LEU A 481 -7.83 4.89 13.68
N MET A 482 -7.94 6.08 13.11
CA MET A 482 -8.76 6.39 11.94
C MET A 482 -8.03 7.42 11.07
N ASN A 483 -8.16 7.29 9.76
CA ASN A 483 -7.77 8.28 8.78
C ASN A 483 -9.00 8.78 8.01
N VAL A 484 -9.03 10.07 7.69
CA VAL A 484 -10.07 10.68 6.86
C VAL A 484 -9.42 11.46 5.74
N GLN A 485 -9.92 11.30 4.52
CA GLN A 485 -9.50 12.08 3.36
C GLN A 485 -10.59 13.06 2.97
N PHE A 486 -10.20 14.31 2.76
CA PHE A 486 -11.08 15.40 2.33
C PHE A 486 -10.55 16.02 1.03
N ALA A 487 -11.48 16.63 0.27
CA ALA A 487 -11.18 17.55 -0.80
C ALA A 487 -11.77 18.93 -0.46
N VAL A 488 -10.94 19.96 -0.48
CA VAL A 488 -11.33 21.34 -0.24
C VAL A 488 -11.38 22.09 -1.57
N GLN A 489 -12.55 22.61 -1.92
CA GLN A 489 -12.73 23.41 -3.14
C GLN A 489 -13.55 24.66 -2.82
N ASN A 490 -13.00 25.84 -3.09
CA ASN A 490 -13.67 27.13 -2.83
C ASN A 490 -14.15 27.29 -1.36
N GLY A 491 -13.40 26.77 -0.39
CA GLY A 491 -13.76 26.77 1.04
C GLY A 491 -14.76 25.69 1.44
N GLU A 492 -15.25 24.87 0.50
CA GLU A 492 -16.14 23.75 0.81
C GLU A 492 -15.35 22.46 1.06
N VAL A 493 -15.56 21.86 2.23
CA VAL A 493 -14.94 20.60 2.65
C VAL A 493 -15.82 19.41 2.26
N ASN A 494 -15.32 18.55 1.37
CA ASN A 494 -15.99 17.33 0.92
C ASN A 494 -15.27 16.09 1.43
N VAL A 495 -16.00 15.13 2.01
CA VAL A 495 -15.44 13.84 2.45
C VAL A 495 -15.22 12.92 1.24
N LEU A 496 -13.99 12.43 1.06
CA LEU A 496 -13.65 11.47 0.00
C LEU A 496 -13.84 10.02 0.49
N GLU A 497 -13.16 9.69 1.59
CA GLU A 497 -13.20 8.37 2.24
C GLU A 497 -12.82 8.47 3.73
N VAL A 498 -13.20 7.44 4.49
CA VAL A 498 -12.80 7.24 5.89
C VAL A 498 -12.24 5.83 6.03
N ASN A 499 -11.06 5.73 6.62
CA ASN A 499 -10.36 4.49 6.88
C ASN A 499 -10.26 4.30 8.40
N PRO A 500 -11.17 3.56 9.06
CA PRO A 500 -11.15 3.33 10.51
C PRO A 500 -10.08 2.29 10.93
N ARG A 501 -8.85 2.53 10.48
CA ARG A 501 -7.65 1.72 10.69
C ARG A 501 -6.40 2.61 10.62
N ALA A 502 -5.23 2.02 10.80
CA ALA A 502 -3.98 2.71 10.53
C ALA A 502 -3.87 3.09 9.05
N SER A 503 -3.35 4.30 8.80
CA SER A 503 -2.96 4.79 7.49
C SER A 503 -1.44 4.75 7.34
N ARG A 504 -0.96 4.88 6.11
CA ARG A 504 0.48 4.98 5.83
C ARG A 504 1.11 6.27 6.36
N THR A 505 0.32 7.30 6.65
CA THR A 505 0.80 8.60 7.15
C THR A 505 1.09 8.59 8.65
N VAL A 506 0.65 7.56 9.39
CA VAL A 506 0.84 7.45 10.84
C VAL A 506 2.30 7.61 11.29
N PRO A 507 3.31 6.96 10.67
CA PRO A 507 4.71 7.16 11.04
C PRO A 507 5.17 8.61 10.79
N PHE A 508 4.80 9.20 9.65
CA PHE A 508 5.11 10.59 9.32
C PHE A 508 4.52 11.55 10.37
N VAL A 509 3.23 11.42 10.69
CA VAL A 509 2.55 12.23 11.72
C VAL A 509 3.21 12.04 13.08
N ALA A 510 3.53 10.79 13.46
CA ALA A 510 4.18 10.51 14.74
C ALA A 510 5.57 11.15 14.85
N LYS A 511 6.35 11.15 13.76
CA LYS A 511 7.68 11.77 13.72
C LYS A 511 7.60 13.29 13.70
N ALA A 512 6.69 13.86 12.91
CA ALA A 512 6.50 15.30 12.82
C ALA A 512 6.02 15.89 14.15
N THR A 513 5.07 15.23 14.81
CA THR A 513 4.44 15.71 16.06
C THR A 513 5.18 15.30 17.33
N GLY A 514 6.00 14.25 17.26
CA GLY A 514 6.59 13.60 18.44
C GLY A 514 5.59 12.80 19.28
N VAL A 515 4.34 12.64 18.83
CA VAL A 515 3.30 11.87 19.52
C VAL A 515 3.27 10.44 18.95
N PRO A 516 3.55 9.39 19.75
CA PRO A 516 3.57 8.02 19.26
C PRO A 516 2.14 7.46 19.12
N ILE A 517 1.38 7.96 18.14
CA ILE A 517 -0.06 7.68 18.00
C ILE A 517 -0.39 6.19 17.82
N ALA A 518 0.48 5.40 17.19
CA ALA A 518 0.32 3.94 17.10
C ALA A 518 0.42 3.25 18.48
N LYS A 519 1.34 3.70 19.36
CA LYS A 519 1.43 3.20 20.75
C LYS A 519 0.16 3.52 21.53
N ILE A 520 -0.29 4.77 21.43
CA ILE A 520 -1.49 5.24 22.12
C ILE A 520 -2.71 4.45 21.65
N ALA A 521 -2.90 4.31 20.34
CA ALA A 521 -4.00 3.56 19.77
C ALA A 521 -3.98 2.08 20.19
N ALA A 522 -2.82 1.44 20.25
CA ALA A 522 -2.70 0.05 20.73
C ALA A 522 -3.26 -0.12 22.15
N ARG A 523 -2.91 0.79 23.06
CA ARG A 523 -3.41 0.77 24.45
C ARG A 523 -4.89 1.12 24.55
N VAL A 524 -5.39 1.98 23.67
CA VAL A 524 -6.82 2.29 23.57
C VAL A 524 -7.62 1.06 23.12
N MET A 525 -7.11 0.29 22.15
CA MET A 525 -7.76 -0.94 21.69
C MET A 525 -7.86 -2.01 22.79
N THR A 526 -7.01 -1.95 23.83
CA THR A 526 -7.09 -2.80 25.03
C THR A 526 -7.92 -2.20 26.17
N GLY A 527 -8.64 -1.09 25.94
CA GLY A 527 -9.58 -0.50 26.89
C GLY A 527 -9.08 0.71 27.69
N GLU A 528 -7.87 1.20 27.44
CA GLU A 528 -7.40 2.42 28.10
C GLU A 528 -7.98 3.71 27.50
N LYS A 529 -8.18 4.73 28.33
CA LYS A 529 -8.75 6.02 27.90
C LYS A 529 -7.68 7.01 27.42
N LEU A 530 -7.99 7.76 26.37
CA LEU A 530 -7.14 8.80 25.80
C LEU A 530 -6.78 9.89 26.80
N ALA A 531 -7.68 10.25 27.71
CA ALA A 531 -7.42 11.25 28.74
C ALA A 531 -6.24 10.88 29.65
N ARG A 532 -6.00 9.57 29.86
CA ARG A 532 -4.88 9.04 30.65
C ARG A 532 -3.60 8.98 29.83
N LEU A 533 -3.68 8.49 28.60
CA LEU A 533 -2.54 8.24 27.72
C LEU A 533 -1.94 9.51 27.12
N LEU A 534 -2.80 10.49 26.84
CA LEU A 534 -2.43 11.74 26.21
C LEU A 534 -3.13 12.89 26.93
N PRO A 535 -2.59 13.36 28.07
CA PRO A 535 -3.18 14.46 28.83
C PRO A 535 -3.28 15.74 28.00
N ARG A 536 -4.23 16.63 28.37
CA ARG A 536 -4.54 17.86 27.62
C ARG A 536 -3.30 18.73 27.33
N ALA A 537 -2.41 18.92 28.31
CA ALA A 537 -1.19 19.70 28.13
C ALA A 537 -0.28 19.15 27.02
N GLN A 538 -0.22 17.82 26.87
CA GLN A 538 0.55 17.18 25.80
C GLN A 538 -0.14 17.33 24.43
N ARG A 539 -1.49 17.25 24.40
CA ARG A 539 -2.27 17.53 23.17
C ARG A 539 -2.05 18.96 22.69
N GLU A 540 -2.10 19.93 23.60
CA GLU A 540 -1.90 21.35 23.28
C GLU A 540 -0.47 21.63 22.81
N LYS A 541 0.54 20.99 23.40
CA LYS A 541 1.93 21.08 22.94
C LYS A 541 2.09 20.53 21.51
N ALA A 542 1.51 19.37 21.22
CA ALA A 542 1.62 18.72 19.91
C ALA A 542 0.97 19.54 18.77
N ARG A 543 -0.06 20.34 19.08
CA ARG A 543 -0.73 21.23 18.12
C ARG A 543 0.11 22.45 17.73
N HIS A 544 1.00 22.92 18.60
CA HIS A 544 1.78 24.14 18.38
C HIS A 544 3.23 23.82 18.06
N GLN A 545 3.46 23.19 16.90
CA GLN A 545 4.81 22.95 16.40
C GLN A 545 5.39 24.24 15.82
N ALA A 546 6.67 24.49 16.09
CA ALA A 546 7.42 25.63 15.54
C ALA A 546 8.09 25.29 14.20
N HIS A 547 7.78 24.12 13.64
CA HIS A 547 8.35 23.60 12.41
C HIS A 547 7.26 23.10 11.46
N VAL A 548 7.67 22.94 10.20
CA VAL A 548 6.93 22.35 9.11
C VAL A 548 7.64 21.07 8.70
N ALA A 549 6.88 19.99 8.58
CA ALA A 549 7.33 18.73 8.03
C ALA A 549 6.67 18.50 6.67
N VAL A 550 7.47 18.16 5.66
CA VAL A 550 7.00 17.84 4.31
C VAL A 550 7.38 16.40 3.99
N LYS A 551 6.38 15.59 3.68
CA LYS A 551 6.55 14.24 3.11
C LYS A 551 6.68 14.38 1.60
N GLU A 552 7.59 13.61 0.98
CA GLU A 552 7.67 13.44 -0.47
C GLU A 552 7.76 11.95 -0.83
N ALA A 553 7.12 11.54 -1.92
CA ALA A 553 7.09 10.18 -2.41
C ALA A 553 8.32 9.83 -3.28
N VAL A 554 8.74 8.57 -3.22
CA VAL A 554 9.84 8.02 -4.02
C VAL A 554 9.29 7.00 -5.01
N PHE A 555 9.62 7.17 -6.29
CA PHE A 555 9.04 6.39 -7.39
C PHE A 555 10.03 5.42 -8.03
N PRO A 556 9.59 4.21 -8.43
CA PRO A 556 10.45 3.20 -9.02
C PRO A 556 10.58 3.34 -10.55
N PHE A 557 10.18 4.46 -11.17
CA PHE A 557 10.04 4.59 -12.62
C PHE A 557 11.33 4.25 -13.41
N ALA A 558 12.51 4.54 -12.84
CA ALA A 558 13.79 4.17 -13.43
C ALA A 558 13.98 2.65 -13.60
N ARG A 559 13.27 1.83 -12.82
CA ARG A 559 13.28 0.35 -12.89
C ARG A 559 12.34 -0.21 -13.96
N PHE A 560 11.44 0.61 -14.51
CA PHE A 560 10.42 0.20 -15.46
C PHE A 560 10.49 1.00 -16.77
N PRO A 561 11.45 0.67 -17.67
CA PRO A 561 11.53 1.30 -18.97
C PRO A 561 10.24 1.13 -19.75
N GLY A 562 9.74 2.21 -20.36
CA GLY A 562 8.50 2.19 -21.14
C GLY A 562 7.25 2.57 -20.35
N VAL A 563 7.36 2.70 -19.02
CA VAL A 563 6.29 3.24 -18.17
C VAL A 563 6.32 4.77 -18.20
N ASP A 564 5.12 5.35 -18.17
CA ASP A 564 4.92 6.79 -18.10
C ASP A 564 4.97 7.31 -16.65
N LEU A 565 5.52 8.50 -16.45
CA LEU A 565 5.72 9.17 -15.15
C LEU A 565 4.46 9.88 -14.63
N ILE A 566 3.31 9.62 -15.23
CA ILE A 566 2.08 10.30 -14.86
C ILE A 566 1.57 9.76 -13.52
N LEU A 567 1.38 10.70 -12.61
CA LEU A 567 0.65 10.53 -11.37
C LEU A 567 -0.85 10.54 -11.66
N GLY A 568 -1.61 9.80 -10.88
CA GLY A 568 -3.05 9.69 -11.03
C GLY A 568 -3.68 9.05 -9.81
N PRO A 569 -4.93 8.56 -9.93
CA PRO A 569 -5.68 8.05 -8.79
C PRO A 569 -5.17 6.68 -8.31
N GLU A 570 -4.29 6.02 -9.06
CA GLU A 570 -3.62 4.79 -8.65
C GLU A 570 -2.20 5.07 -8.14
N MET A 571 -1.90 4.61 -6.92
CA MET A 571 -0.58 4.75 -6.28
C MET A 571 0.49 3.92 -6.98
N LYS A 572 1.68 4.50 -7.17
CA LYS A 572 2.86 3.89 -7.80
C LYS A 572 4.16 4.04 -7.02
N SER A 573 4.20 4.90 -6.01
CA SER A 573 5.38 5.11 -5.15
C SER A 573 5.71 3.87 -4.31
N THR A 574 7.01 3.72 -4.00
CA THR A 574 7.55 2.58 -3.23
C THR A 574 8.06 2.96 -1.85
N GLY A 575 8.12 4.26 -1.54
CA GLY A 575 8.56 4.77 -0.25
C GLY A 575 8.41 6.29 -0.18
N GLU A 576 8.90 6.86 0.91
CA GLU A 576 8.77 8.28 1.20
C GLU A 576 9.97 8.83 1.97
N VAL A 577 10.13 10.15 1.92
CA VAL A 577 11.12 10.90 2.70
C VAL A 577 10.45 12.08 3.41
N MET A 578 11.10 12.57 4.47
CA MET A 578 10.61 13.68 5.28
C MET A 578 11.65 14.81 5.31
N GLY A 579 11.26 15.98 4.83
CA GLY A 579 11.98 17.24 5.05
C GLY A 579 11.39 18.00 6.22
N ILE A 580 12.22 18.52 7.13
CA ILE A 580 11.77 19.29 8.30
C ILE A 580 12.58 20.59 8.42
N ASP A 581 11.87 21.70 8.61
CA ASP A 581 12.45 23.03 8.83
C ASP A 581 11.43 23.96 9.49
N ALA A 582 11.83 25.17 9.91
CA ALA A 582 10.90 26.19 10.37
C ALA A 582 10.14 26.88 9.21
N ASP A 583 10.73 26.86 8.01
CA ASP A 583 10.16 27.44 6.78
C ASP A 583 9.69 26.33 5.82
N PHE A 584 8.47 26.45 5.28
CA PHE A 584 7.91 25.49 4.34
C PHE A 584 8.79 25.30 3.09
N GLY A 585 9.32 26.38 2.51
CA GLY A 585 10.17 26.29 1.32
C GLY A 585 11.45 25.49 1.57
N ARG A 586 12.06 25.63 2.75
CA ARG A 586 13.22 24.80 3.16
C ARG A 586 12.82 23.36 3.45
N ALA A 587 11.71 23.13 4.13
CA ALA A 587 11.21 21.77 4.39
C ALA A 587 10.93 21.02 3.08
N PHE A 588 10.28 21.69 2.11
CA PHE A 588 10.06 21.17 0.77
C PHE A 588 11.37 20.94 0.00
N ALA A 589 12.32 21.88 0.05
CA ALA A 589 13.64 21.68 -0.57
C ALA A 589 14.37 20.44 -0.02
N LYS A 590 14.30 20.21 1.30
CA LYS A 590 14.86 19.01 1.95
C LYS A 590 14.14 17.73 1.51
N SER A 591 12.82 17.75 1.36
CA SER A 591 12.07 16.58 0.89
C SER A 591 12.39 16.26 -0.58
N GLN A 592 12.51 17.26 -1.45
CA GLN A 592 12.96 17.07 -2.84
C GLN A 592 14.37 16.45 -2.90
N LEU A 593 15.31 17.00 -2.13
CA LEU A 593 16.68 16.47 -2.09
C LEU A 593 16.69 15.02 -1.58
N GLY A 594 15.88 14.72 -0.55
CA GLY A 594 15.73 13.38 0.00
C GLY A 594 15.17 12.38 -1.01
N SER A 595 14.27 12.80 -1.90
CA SER A 595 13.69 11.95 -2.95
C SER A 595 14.61 11.80 -4.17
N GLY A 596 15.80 12.42 -4.14
CA GLY A 596 16.78 12.40 -5.23
C GLY A 596 16.61 13.50 -6.27
N THR A 597 15.79 14.53 -5.98
CA THR A 597 15.53 15.66 -6.87
C THR A 597 16.29 16.90 -6.40
N GLU A 598 17.26 17.37 -7.20
CA GLU A 598 18.01 18.60 -6.91
C GLU A 598 17.38 19.81 -7.61
N LEU A 599 16.84 20.74 -6.82
CA LEU A 599 16.29 21.99 -7.35
C LEU A 599 17.39 22.93 -7.85
N PRO A 600 17.32 23.45 -9.09
CA PRO A 600 18.33 24.36 -9.62
C PRO A 600 18.23 25.75 -8.99
N LEU A 601 19.37 26.44 -8.86
CA LEU A 601 19.44 27.84 -8.41
C LEU A 601 19.61 28.84 -9.56
N SER A 602 19.97 28.36 -10.75
CA SER A 602 20.11 29.12 -11.99
C SER A 602 19.91 28.21 -13.20
N GLY A 603 19.64 28.77 -14.37
CA GLY A 603 19.55 28.02 -15.62
C GLY A 603 18.30 28.37 -16.42
N CYS A 604 17.79 27.40 -17.15
CA CYS A 604 16.62 27.55 -18.02
C CYS A 604 15.44 26.72 -17.52
N VAL A 605 14.25 27.33 -17.49
CA VAL A 605 12.99 26.70 -17.12
C VAL A 605 12.13 26.49 -18.35
N PHE A 606 11.67 25.26 -18.58
CA PHE A 606 10.70 24.96 -19.61
C PHE A 606 9.28 25.00 -19.04
N VAL A 607 8.38 25.74 -19.68
CA VAL A 607 6.98 25.90 -19.24
C VAL A 607 6.03 25.53 -20.38
N SER A 608 5.17 24.55 -20.14
CA SER A 608 4.13 24.14 -21.09
C SER A 608 2.89 23.64 -20.35
N VAL A 609 1.85 24.45 -20.28
CA VAL A 609 0.68 24.15 -19.43
C VAL A 609 -0.64 24.23 -20.17
N ARG A 610 -1.67 23.56 -19.63
CA ARG A 610 -3.06 23.67 -20.10
C ARG A 610 -3.58 25.10 -19.92
N ASP A 611 -4.59 25.48 -20.70
CA ASP A 611 -5.05 26.87 -20.78
C ASP A 611 -5.46 27.46 -19.43
N GLN A 612 -6.17 26.70 -18.60
CA GLN A 612 -6.64 27.13 -17.28
C GLN A 612 -5.51 27.39 -16.27
N ASP A 613 -4.34 26.77 -16.46
CA ASP A 613 -3.20 26.89 -15.53
C ASP A 613 -2.28 28.06 -15.89
N LYS A 614 -2.42 28.64 -17.09
CA LYS A 614 -1.49 29.66 -17.61
C LYS A 614 -1.43 30.87 -16.70
N GLU A 615 -2.57 31.38 -16.26
CA GLU A 615 -2.66 32.54 -15.36
C GLU A 615 -1.97 32.26 -14.02
N ALA A 616 -2.21 31.07 -13.47
CA ALA A 616 -1.71 30.68 -12.16
C ALA A 616 -0.18 30.53 -12.09
N LEU A 617 0.49 30.35 -13.24
CA LEU A 617 1.95 30.22 -13.37
C LEU A 617 2.69 31.51 -13.74
N VAL A 618 1.99 32.60 -14.05
CA VAL A 618 2.64 33.88 -14.40
C VAL A 618 3.52 34.37 -13.25
N GLU A 619 3.02 34.36 -12.02
CA GLU A 619 3.76 34.84 -10.85
C GLU A 619 4.97 33.95 -10.50
N PRO A 620 4.86 32.61 -10.43
CA PRO A 620 6.03 31.73 -10.31
C PRO A 620 7.11 31.99 -11.37
N CYS A 621 6.70 32.17 -12.64
CA CYS A 621 7.63 32.49 -13.73
C CYS A 621 8.31 33.85 -13.54
N ARG A 622 7.57 34.86 -13.08
CA ARG A 622 8.09 36.21 -12.79
C ARG A 622 9.17 36.17 -11.71
N GLN A 623 8.97 35.40 -10.64
CA GLN A 623 9.95 35.24 -9.57
C GLN A 623 11.25 34.59 -10.09
N LEU A 624 11.12 33.52 -10.89
CA LEU A 624 12.26 32.85 -11.50
C LEU A 624 13.06 33.78 -12.43
N VAL A 625 12.38 34.57 -13.29
CA VAL A 625 13.04 35.58 -14.13
C VAL A 625 13.75 36.63 -13.28
N GLY A 626 13.10 37.12 -12.22
CA GLY A 626 13.72 38.06 -11.27
C GLY A 626 14.98 37.52 -10.60
N TRP A 627 15.12 36.20 -10.52
CA TRP A 627 16.31 35.49 -10.01
C TRP A 627 17.35 35.15 -11.08
N GLY A 628 17.11 35.51 -12.33
CA GLY A 628 18.03 35.31 -13.45
C GLY A 628 17.85 33.99 -14.21
N PHE A 629 16.71 33.30 -14.07
CA PHE A 629 16.39 32.17 -14.92
C PHE A 629 15.92 32.64 -16.30
N ASN A 630 16.27 31.85 -17.32
CA ASN A 630 15.73 32.02 -18.67
C ASN A 630 14.46 31.17 -18.82
N LEU A 631 13.41 31.71 -19.44
CA LEU A 631 12.19 30.95 -19.72
C LEU A 631 12.15 30.47 -21.16
N VAL A 632 11.73 29.23 -21.34
CA VAL A 632 11.44 28.63 -22.63
C VAL A 632 10.04 28.03 -22.56
N ALA A 633 9.19 28.27 -23.55
CA ALA A 633 7.80 27.80 -23.47
C ALA A 633 7.23 27.37 -24.82
N THR A 634 6.24 26.49 -24.80
CA THR A 634 5.45 26.17 -26.00
C THR A 634 4.66 27.39 -26.45
N ARG A 635 4.40 27.55 -27.75
CA ARG A 635 3.83 28.78 -28.36
C ARG A 635 2.64 29.37 -27.59
N GLY A 636 1.67 28.54 -27.23
CA GLY A 636 0.47 28.99 -26.51
C GLY A 636 0.74 29.47 -25.08
N THR A 637 1.76 28.93 -24.42
CA THR A 637 2.22 29.35 -23.09
C THR A 637 3.10 30.59 -23.20
N ALA A 638 4.03 30.62 -24.18
CA ALA A 638 4.92 31.74 -24.46
C ALA A 638 4.13 33.03 -24.69
N ARG A 639 3.11 32.99 -25.54
CA ARG A 639 2.24 34.15 -25.83
C ARG A 639 1.65 34.77 -24.57
N LYS A 640 1.13 33.95 -23.64
CA LYS A 640 0.54 34.44 -22.39
C LYS A 640 1.61 35.07 -21.48
N LEU A 641 2.77 34.45 -21.37
CA LEU A 641 3.88 35.01 -20.59
C LEU A 641 4.40 36.34 -21.18
N GLU A 642 4.45 36.46 -22.51
CA GLU A 642 4.80 37.71 -23.22
C GLU A 642 3.75 38.81 -23.00
N GLU A 643 2.46 38.47 -23.05
CA GLU A 643 1.34 39.39 -22.75
C GLU A 643 1.43 39.97 -21.33
N ASP A 644 1.96 39.20 -20.38
CA ASP A 644 2.22 39.65 -18.99
C ASP A 644 3.64 40.24 -18.77
N GLY A 645 4.37 40.51 -19.86
CA GLY A 645 5.64 41.23 -19.87
C GLY A 645 6.87 40.41 -19.47
N LEU A 646 6.79 39.08 -19.51
CA LEU A 646 7.91 38.21 -19.16
C LEU A 646 8.77 37.85 -20.39
N PRO A 647 10.11 37.90 -20.29
CA PRO A 647 11.00 37.45 -21.35
C PRO A 647 10.96 35.92 -21.46
N VAL A 648 10.50 35.41 -22.59
CA VAL A 648 10.39 33.98 -22.87
C VAL A 648 10.82 33.68 -24.31
N THR A 649 11.51 32.56 -24.51
CA THR A 649 11.85 32.06 -25.85
C THR A 649 10.89 30.96 -26.26
N PRO A 650 10.15 31.07 -27.37
CA PRO A 650 9.31 29.99 -27.85
C PRO A 650 10.14 28.77 -28.27
N VAL A 651 9.65 27.56 -28.00
CA VAL A 651 10.23 26.29 -28.45
C VAL A 651 9.20 25.41 -29.12
N ASN A 652 9.65 24.62 -30.11
CA ASN A 652 8.82 23.66 -30.80
C ASN A 652 8.53 22.44 -29.91
N LYS A 653 7.30 21.93 -30.00
CA LYS A 653 6.99 20.56 -29.55
C LYS A 653 7.68 19.54 -30.45
N VAL A 654 7.79 18.30 -29.99
CA VAL A 654 8.40 17.18 -30.76
C VAL A 654 7.77 17.01 -32.15
N GLN A 655 6.47 17.25 -32.28
CA GLN A 655 5.75 17.16 -33.56
C GLN A 655 5.90 18.41 -34.46
N GLU A 656 6.43 19.52 -33.94
CA GLU A 656 6.48 20.82 -34.63
C GLU A 656 7.83 21.07 -35.35
N GLY A 657 8.79 20.14 -35.25
CA GLY A 657 10.08 20.19 -35.96
C GLY A 657 11.27 20.57 -35.07
N ARG A 658 12.49 20.42 -35.61
CA ARG A 658 13.76 20.55 -34.87
C ARG A 658 14.41 21.94 -34.94
N PRO A 659 15.18 22.36 -33.92
CA PRO A 659 15.37 21.67 -32.63
C PRO A 659 14.11 21.77 -31.75
N ASP A 660 13.71 20.64 -31.19
CA ASP A 660 12.55 20.58 -30.29
C ASP A 660 12.96 20.65 -28.82
N ILE A 661 11.98 20.69 -27.93
CA ILE A 661 12.22 20.73 -26.49
C ILE A 661 12.97 19.50 -25.95
N VAL A 662 12.75 18.31 -26.50
CA VAL A 662 13.45 17.09 -26.07
C VAL A 662 14.93 17.18 -26.46
N ASP A 663 15.23 17.69 -27.66
CA ASP A 663 16.61 17.96 -28.09
C ASP A 663 17.31 18.95 -27.13
N LYS A 664 16.59 20.00 -26.69
CA LYS A 664 17.11 21.02 -25.76
C LYS A 664 17.31 20.47 -24.34
N MET A 665 16.44 19.58 -23.87
CA MET A 665 16.62 18.89 -22.59
C MET A 665 17.85 17.96 -22.62
N ARG A 666 18.00 17.18 -23.70
CA ARG A 666 19.14 16.25 -23.87
C ARG A 666 20.49 16.95 -23.97
N SER A 667 20.53 18.15 -24.53
CA SER A 667 21.76 18.97 -24.61
C SER A 667 22.08 19.73 -23.32
N GLY A 668 21.30 19.56 -22.25
CA GLY A 668 21.49 20.27 -20.98
C GLY A 668 21.01 21.73 -21.02
N GLY A 669 20.18 22.10 -21.99
CA GLY A 669 19.64 23.45 -22.14
C GLY A 669 18.42 23.76 -21.28
N VAL A 670 17.97 22.82 -20.42
CA VAL A 670 16.83 22.97 -19.49
C VAL A 670 17.19 22.33 -18.15
N GLN A 671 16.93 23.03 -17.05
CA GLN A 671 17.22 22.61 -15.67
C GLN A 671 15.97 22.39 -14.82
N LEU A 672 14.81 22.89 -15.25
CA LEU A 672 13.54 22.75 -14.53
C LEU A 672 12.39 22.68 -15.55
N VAL A 673 11.41 21.82 -15.30
CA VAL A 673 10.24 21.67 -16.17
C VAL A 673 8.94 21.84 -15.39
N PHE A 674 8.08 22.73 -15.88
CA PHE A 674 6.67 22.84 -15.50
C PHE A 674 5.81 22.39 -16.67
N ASN A 675 5.13 21.26 -16.53
CA ASN A 675 4.30 20.72 -17.59
C ASN A 675 3.00 20.10 -17.07
N THR A 676 1.91 20.84 -17.18
CA THR A 676 0.57 20.34 -16.89
C THR A 676 -0.11 19.90 -18.19
N THR A 677 -0.79 18.75 -18.17
CA THR A 677 -1.43 18.18 -19.37
C THR A 677 -2.85 17.73 -19.05
N GLU A 678 -3.75 17.84 -20.03
CA GLU A 678 -5.13 17.37 -19.92
C GLU A 678 -5.52 16.59 -21.18
N GLY A 679 -6.21 15.47 -20.98
CA GLY A 679 -6.66 14.59 -22.07
C GLY A 679 -5.61 13.59 -22.56
N ALA A 680 -6.10 12.43 -23.03
CA ALA A 680 -5.26 11.28 -23.38
C ALA A 680 -4.24 11.58 -24.50
N GLN A 681 -4.61 12.39 -25.50
CA GLN A 681 -3.71 12.73 -26.60
C GLN A 681 -2.54 13.61 -26.14
N ALA A 682 -2.82 14.67 -25.36
CA ALA A 682 -1.77 15.56 -24.85
C ALA A 682 -0.83 14.84 -23.87
N ILE A 683 -1.38 13.90 -23.09
CA ILE A 683 -0.62 12.97 -22.26
C ILE A 683 0.34 12.16 -23.12
N SER A 684 -0.16 11.47 -24.16
CA SER A 684 0.66 10.66 -25.06
C SER A 684 1.76 11.48 -25.74
N ASP A 685 1.41 12.66 -26.26
CA ASP A 685 2.34 13.54 -26.97
C ASP A 685 3.48 14.04 -26.07
N SER A 686 3.23 14.14 -24.76
CA SER A 686 4.18 14.62 -23.75
C SER A 686 5.00 13.49 -23.08
N PHE A 687 4.81 12.22 -23.50
CA PHE A 687 5.53 11.08 -22.95
C PHE A 687 7.06 11.20 -23.07
N SER A 688 7.54 11.65 -24.24
CA SER A 688 8.97 11.79 -24.53
C SER A 688 9.65 12.84 -23.65
N LEU A 689 8.94 13.92 -23.30
CA LEU A 689 9.37 14.96 -22.36
C LEU A 689 9.60 14.38 -20.97
N ARG A 690 8.56 13.72 -20.42
CA ARG A 690 8.62 13.08 -19.09
C ARG A 690 9.76 12.09 -18.99
N ARG A 691 9.86 11.18 -19.96
CA ARG A 691 10.94 10.19 -19.99
C ARG A 691 12.33 10.83 -20.03
N THR A 692 12.49 11.92 -20.79
CA THR A 692 13.76 12.64 -20.90
C THR A 692 14.09 13.34 -19.59
N ALA A 693 13.10 13.93 -18.91
CA ALA A 693 13.28 14.52 -17.58
C ALA A 693 13.80 13.50 -16.56
N LEU A 694 13.17 12.31 -16.48
CA LEU A 694 13.63 11.22 -15.60
C LEU A 694 15.04 10.75 -15.96
N THR A 695 15.33 10.53 -17.24
CA THR A 695 16.63 9.97 -17.68
C THR A 695 17.80 10.93 -17.41
N HIS A 696 17.52 12.24 -17.38
CA HIS A 696 18.52 13.28 -17.13
C HIS A 696 18.42 13.90 -15.72
N ASN A 697 17.61 13.32 -14.82
CA ASN A 697 17.34 13.85 -13.47
C ASN A 697 16.97 15.34 -13.46
N ILE A 698 16.14 15.79 -14.41
CA ILE A 698 15.64 17.16 -14.47
C ILE A 698 14.37 17.23 -13.60
N PRO A 699 14.31 18.09 -12.57
CA PRO A 699 13.10 18.31 -11.78
C PRO A 699 11.91 18.66 -12.68
N TYR A 700 10.82 17.93 -12.49
CA TYR A 700 9.67 17.95 -13.40
C TYR A 700 8.38 17.97 -12.58
N TYR A 701 7.63 19.07 -12.68
CA TYR A 701 6.39 19.27 -11.94
C TYR A 701 5.19 19.25 -12.89
N THR A 702 4.22 18.39 -12.59
CA THR A 702 3.01 18.14 -13.39
C THR A 702 1.79 18.94 -12.93
N THR A 703 1.90 19.67 -11.82
CA THR A 703 0.81 20.43 -11.20
C THR A 703 1.24 21.88 -10.96
N VAL A 704 0.27 22.80 -10.95
CA VAL A 704 0.52 24.21 -10.63
C VAL A 704 1.00 24.37 -9.18
N ALA A 705 0.41 23.63 -8.25
CA ALA A 705 0.77 23.69 -6.84
C ALA A 705 2.19 23.15 -6.59
N GLY A 706 2.58 22.04 -7.23
CA GLY A 706 3.96 21.54 -7.20
C GLY A 706 4.96 22.54 -7.79
N ALA A 707 4.62 23.19 -8.91
CA ALA A 707 5.46 24.25 -9.48
C ALA A 707 5.63 25.45 -8.52
N ARG A 708 4.56 25.87 -7.82
CA ARG A 708 4.62 26.92 -6.81
C ARG A 708 5.49 26.52 -5.62
N ALA A 709 5.34 25.31 -5.10
CA ALA A 709 6.16 24.78 -4.00
C ALA A 709 7.65 24.74 -4.39
N ALA A 710 7.95 24.30 -5.61
CA ALA A 710 9.31 24.29 -6.16
C ALA A 710 9.91 25.71 -6.23
N VAL A 711 9.17 26.71 -6.70
CA VAL A 711 9.65 28.11 -6.75
C VAL A 711 9.87 28.67 -5.33
N GLN A 712 8.98 28.38 -4.37
CA GLN A 712 9.19 28.78 -2.98
C GLN A 712 10.45 28.15 -2.39
N ALA A 713 10.69 26.87 -2.66
CA ALA A 713 11.90 26.16 -2.23
C ALA A 713 13.17 26.72 -2.87
N ILE A 714 13.18 27.01 -4.17
CA ILE A 714 14.30 27.69 -4.84
C ILE A 714 14.56 29.05 -4.19
N GLY A 715 13.50 29.84 -3.94
CA GLY A 715 13.61 31.12 -3.25
C GLY A 715 14.21 30.98 -1.84
N ALA A 716 13.84 29.93 -1.11
CA ALA A 716 14.38 29.65 0.22
C ALA A 716 15.86 29.26 0.19
N LEU A 717 16.27 28.40 -0.75
CA LEU A 717 17.66 28.00 -0.98
C LEU A 717 18.56 29.17 -1.40
N ARG A 718 18.01 30.16 -2.11
CA ARG A 718 18.73 31.39 -2.47
C ARG A 718 18.94 32.34 -1.30
N ARG A 719 18.06 32.32 -0.29
CA ARG A 719 18.17 33.16 0.91
C ARG A 719 19.16 32.62 1.95
N GLY A 720 19.51 31.33 1.89
CA GLY A 720 20.45 30.71 2.82
C GLY A 720 20.64 29.22 2.58
N CYS A 721 21.61 28.63 3.28
CA CYS A 721 21.92 27.21 3.15
C CYS A 721 20.92 26.32 3.90
N LEU A 722 20.86 25.05 3.50
CA LEU A 722 20.15 24.03 4.26
C LEU A 722 20.93 23.68 5.53
N GLU A 723 20.25 23.70 6.68
CA GLU A 723 20.80 23.28 7.96
C GLU A 723 20.28 21.89 8.35
N VAL A 724 21.09 21.15 9.10
CA VAL A 724 20.74 19.83 9.63
C VAL A 724 20.50 19.92 11.13
N ALA A 725 19.50 19.17 11.60
CA ALA A 725 19.16 19.13 13.00
C ALA A 725 18.56 17.75 13.35
N PRO A 726 18.88 17.18 14.52
CA PRO A 726 18.31 15.91 14.95
C PRO A 726 16.82 16.10 15.29
N LEU A 727 15.99 15.07 15.06
CA LEU A 727 14.55 15.16 15.30
C LEU A 727 14.19 15.64 16.72
N GLN A 728 14.99 15.23 17.71
CA GLN A 728 14.83 15.62 19.12
C GLN A 728 14.87 17.13 19.32
N SER A 729 15.65 17.88 18.51
CA SER A 729 15.76 19.33 18.62
C SER A 729 14.49 20.07 18.18
N TYR A 730 13.73 19.52 17.24
CA TYR A 730 12.45 20.07 16.81
C TYR A 730 11.32 19.80 17.83
N LEU A 731 11.42 18.69 18.56
CA LEU A 731 10.41 18.24 19.52
C LEU A 731 10.65 18.73 20.96
N SER A 732 11.85 19.24 21.24
CA SER A 732 12.20 19.90 22.50
C SER A 732 11.82 21.37 22.41
N SER A 733 11.00 21.86 23.35
CA SER A 733 10.88 23.31 23.54
C SER A 733 12.24 23.85 24.03
N PRO A 734 12.60 25.12 23.76
CA PRO A 734 13.79 25.72 24.33
C PRO A 734 13.64 25.69 25.85
N VAL A 735 14.29 24.72 26.50
CA VAL A 735 14.59 24.83 27.91
C VAL A 735 15.45 26.07 28.00
N SER A 736 14.95 27.13 28.65
CA SER A 736 15.78 28.26 28.98
C SER A 736 16.95 27.71 29.79
N LEU A 737 18.11 27.64 29.15
CA LEU A 737 19.39 27.61 29.84
C LEU A 737 19.52 28.95 30.56
N SER A 738 18.86 29.09 31.70
CA SER A 738 19.08 30.19 32.63
C SER A 738 19.36 29.62 34.02
N ARG A 739 20.67 29.47 34.23
CA ARG A 739 21.43 29.27 35.48
C ARG A 739 21.50 27.86 36.06
#